data_AF-A0A7L1YXC4-F1
#
_entry.id   AF-A0A7L1YXC4-F1
#
_cell.length_a   1.000
_cell.length_b   1.000
_cell.length_c   1.000
_cell.angle_alpha   90.00
_cell.angle_beta   90.00
_cell.angle_gamma   90.00
#
_symmetry.space_group_name_H-M   'P 1'
#
loop_
_entity.id
_entity.type
_entity.pdbx_description
1 polymer ?
#
loop_
_entity_poly.entity_id
_entity_poly.type
_entity_poly.pdbx_seq_one_letter_code
_entity_poly.pdbx_strand_id
1 'polypeptide(L)'
;RSSAKAMEKELVTCSLQEKEKTAINRSQIFQISQRKGLETKVIVVLGKAGMGKSILVQKICQDWSNGEFSEFEFVFWYDCKQISLPEKRYSLKELLLEFFVKPQEGSKEIFEYILQNPAKVLLVFDGFKGLHDHENFPRCSASEPETDLCTIKELISGLIQKRILCGCTLLFTARPKDKVYQYVSRVDKTIEIVGFSPQQRELYITKYFEGLSCCDNALKLIKEHEYLFSHCYSPVMCRFVCFLCEAVLEMGEESLPSTLTEVFLKFFQQKIIPVQRDVTTAQDQESLATLARIAWCLGEKHQSAMKSDLLPSKEVKEFALKYRFFLPFAFPRHSDSEEEEFGSTFSDFVIQNFLCALHLLLAEELRDKSVTKYLSFPSKKKKPYDWLDLVPRFLAGLLFLQDDPYFCSLSNQDGIQPTKKQNKLLKYIRRLQINNLCPERLLELLCCIYETQSNYLLQHVALRLEPDLSFLDIALTPPDVHVLHSILKRSRKEFSLDLRNSSIDMQGLKDLVSLKNVARFRASLSDTVRLWKSLEQAKDYELLKASAEKFILNPFKAKTMRDISDLCDLVEIQEKMVNCVQEESGCTSYEIPAIRNLRKLEFALGPVCGPQGLLKLVKVLAAFPSLQHLDLDALSENGIGDEGAKSLSEVFPTLTSLETLNLSQNKITDVGAKNLSAALPSLSSLKTLSLYNNNICDVGAENLAKALPAMTSLRVLDVQYNKITGVGAQQLTNSLRKCPHIKNLVMWNPTIPHGVLEHLQQLDSRISV
;
A
#
# COMPACT_ATOMS: atom_id res chain seq x y z
N ARG A 1 -17.13 0.46 -22.67
CA ARG A 1 -17.03 -0.41 -21.46
C ARG A 1 -15.59 -0.87 -21.14
N SER A 2 -14.61 -0.80 -22.05
CA SER A 2 -13.17 -1.08 -21.77
C SER A 2 -12.38 0.16 -21.30
N SER A 3 -12.71 1.36 -21.78
CA SER A 3 -12.03 2.62 -21.42
C SER A 3 -12.23 3.04 -19.95
N ALA A 4 -13.42 2.83 -19.37
CA ALA A 4 -13.69 3.18 -17.97
C ALA A 4 -12.91 2.29 -16.96
N LYS A 5 -12.63 1.03 -17.31
CA LYS A 5 -11.82 0.13 -16.46
C LYS A 5 -10.31 0.40 -16.56
N ALA A 6 -9.86 0.91 -17.71
CA ALA A 6 -8.49 1.38 -17.88
C ALA A 6 -8.28 2.68 -17.10
N MET A 7 -9.19 3.65 -17.22
CA MET A 7 -9.21 4.85 -16.39
C MET A 7 -9.38 4.55 -14.89
N GLU A 8 -10.18 3.55 -14.48
CA GLU A 8 -10.27 3.14 -13.06
C GLU A 8 -8.96 2.57 -12.52
N LYS A 9 -8.23 1.77 -13.32
CA LYS A 9 -6.90 1.32 -12.92
C LYS A 9 -5.93 2.49 -12.91
N GLU A 10 -5.88 3.29 -13.97
CA GLU A 10 -4.97 4.44 -14.11
C GLU A 10 -5.22 5.54 -13.08
N LEU A 11 -6.46 5.84 -12.69
CA LEU A 11 -6.78 6.83 -11.64
C LEU A 11 -6.47 6.30 -10.23
N VAL A 12 -6.66 4.99 -9.99
CA VAL A 12 -6.30 4.35 -8.72
C VAL A 12 -4.77 4.15 -8.61
N THR A 13 -4.06 3.86 -9.70
CA THR A 13 -2.59 3.80 -9.69
C THR A 13 -1.93 5.18 -9.75
N CYS A 14 -2.45 6.17 -10.50
CA CYS A 14 -1.87 7.52 -10.53
C CYS A 14 -2.05 8.23 -9.17
N SER A 15 -3.21 8.10 -8.51
CA SER A 15 -3.45 8.80 -7.23
C SER A 15 -2.68 8.24 -6.03
N LEU A 16 -2.27 6.96 -6.07
CA LEU A 16 -1.44 6.33 -5.03
C LEU A 16 0.06 6.44 -5.31
N GLN A 17 0.48 6.58 -6.58
CA GLN A 17 1.90 6.60 -6.98
C GLN A 17 2.52 8.01 -7.01
N GLU A 18 1.72 9.08 -7.08
CA GLU A 18 2.23 10.47 -7.19
C GLU A 18 2.44 11.21 -5.86
N LYS A 19 2.05 10.63 -4.71
CA LYS A 19 2.15 11.34 -3.42
C LYS A 19 3.44 10.95 -2.70
N GLU A 20 4.35 11.91 -2.53
CA GLU A 20 5.43 11.81 -1.55
C GLU A 20 4.83 11.35 -0.21
N LYS A 21 5.23 10.16 0.25
CA LYS A 21 4.84 9.66 1.57
C LYS A 21 5.63 10.42 2.63
N THR A 22 5.23 11.66 2.92
CA THR A 22 5.75 12.44 4.04
C THR A 22 4.98 12.09 5.30
N ALA A 23 5.67 11.74 6.37
CA ALA A 23 5.05 11.65 7.68
C ALA A 23 4.44 13.00 8.05
N ILE A 24 3.17 13.01 8.43
CA ILE A 24 2.46 14.22 8.85
C ILE A 24 2.22 14.18 10.36
N ASN A 25 2.26 15.34 11.00
CA ASN A 25 1.80 15.45 12.38
C ASN A 25 0.27 15.48 12.43
N ARG A 26 -0.32 15.03 13.55
CA ARG A 26 -1.77 15.08 13.80
C ARG A 26 -2.32 16.50 13.69
N SER A 27 -1.57 17.51 14.14
CA SER A 27 -1.96 18.92 14.02
C SER A 27 -2.12 19.41 12.58
N GLN A 28 -1.53 18.70 11.62
CA GLN A 28 -1.55 19.06 10.21
C GLN A 28 -2.68 18.37 9.44
N ILE A 29 -3.52 17.54 10.07
CA ILE A 29 -4.55 16.75 9.37
C ILE A 29 -5.44 17.64 8.49
N PHE A 30 -5.93 18.77 9.02
CA PHE A 30 -6.85 19.68 8.31
C PHE A 30 -6.16 20.77 7.48
N GLN A 31 -4.82 20.84 7.49
CA GLN A 31 -4.06 21.77 6.66
C GLN A 31 -4.09 21.31 5.19
N ILE A 32 -4.72 22.10 4.31
CA ILE A 32 -4.84 21.83 2.87
C ILE A 32 -4.18 22.98 2.12
N SER A 33 -3.15 22.66 1.33
CA SER A 33 -2.40 23.63 0.54
C SER A 33 -3.25 24.18 -0.60
N GLN A 34 -3.45 25.49 -0.62
CA GLN A 34 -4.11 26.29 -1.68
C GLN A 34 -5.56 25.89 -2.02
N ARG A 35 -6.52 26.62 -1.43
CA ARG A 35 -7.81 26.88 -2.08
C ARG A 35 -8.27 28.32 -1.86
N LYS A 36 -8.88 28.89 -2.90
CA LYS A 36 -9.74 30.08 -2.83
C LYS A 36 -11.19 29.60 -2.79
N GLY A 37 -11.97 29.97 -1.77
CA GLY A 37 -13.44 29.85 -1.75
C GLY A 37 -14.07 28.93 -0.69
N LEU A 38 -15.41 28.97 -0.61
CA LEU A 38 -16.34 28.23 0.27
C LEU A 38 -16.66 26.80 -0.27
N GLU A 39 -15.65 26.01 -0.64
CA GLU A 39 -15.90 24.63 -1.10
C GLU A 39 -15.87 23.62 0.06
N THR A 40 -16.82 22.66 0.08
CA THR A 40 -16.77 21.50 0.97
C THR A 40 -15.43 20.78 0.83
N LYS A 41 -14.74 20.59 1.97
CA LYS A 41 -13.45 19.91 2.06
C LYS A 41 -13.66 18.43 2.31
N VAL A 42 -12.94 17.55 1.61
CA VAL A 42 -13.04 16.10 1.82
C VAL A 42 -11.67 15.48 2.12
N ILE A 43 -11.55 14.89 3.30
CA ILE A 43 -10.37 14.20 3.80
C ILE A 43 -10.68 12.71 3.92
N VAL A 44 -9.78 11.87 3.42
CA VAL A 44 -9.91 10.40 3.51
C VAL A 44 -8.73 9.83 4.28
N VAL A 45 -9.01 9.17 5.40
CA VAL A 45 -8.05 8.44 6.23
C VAL A 45 -8.13 6.94 5.90
N LEU A 46 -7.12 6.43 5.21
CA LEU A 46 -6.98 5.04 4.82
C LEU A 46 -6.15 4.26 5.85
N GLY A 47 -6.40 2.95 5.95
CA GLY A 47 -5.54 2.04 6.70
C GLY A 47 -6.13 0.64 6.79
N LYS A 48 -5.27 -0.38 6.97
CA LYS A 48 -5.72 -1.77 7.18
C LYS A 48 -6.57 -1.89 8.46
N ALA A 49 -7.31 -2.98 8.60
CA ALA A 49 -8.06 -3.28 9.83
C ALA A 49 -7.11 -3.31 11.03
N GLY A 50 -7.52 -2.73 12.17
CA GLY A 50 -6.70 -2.74 13.38
C GLY A 50 -5.62 -1.65 13.50
N MET A 51 -5.40 -0.85 12.45
CA MET A 51 -4.37 0.21 12.45
C MET A 51 -4.69 1.43 13.32
N GLY A 52 -5.83 1.46 14.01
CA GLY A 52 -6.19 2.58 14.90
C GLY A 52 -6.93 3.75 14.25
N LYS A 53 -7.57 3.57 13.08
CA LYS A 53 -8.39 4.62 12.44
C LYS A 53 -9.46 5.20 13.36
N SER A 54 -10.25 4.35 14.00
CA SER A 54 -11.29 4.78 14.95
C SER A 54 -10.70 5.46 16.19
N ILE A 55 -9.54 4.98 16.69
CA ILE A 55 -8.83 5.62 17.81
C ILE A 55 -8.31 7.01 17.40
N LEU A 56 -7.84 7.17 16.16
CA LEU A 56 -7.44 8.48 15.65
C LEU A 56 -8.64 9.44 15.62
N VAL A 57 -9.81 8.98 15.14
CA VAL A 57 -11.04 9.80 15.15
C VAL A 57 -11.43 10.19 16.57
N GLN A 58 -11.44 9.25 17.52
CA GLN A 58 -11.70 9.54 18.93
C GLN A 58 -10.71 10.57 19.47
N LYS A 59 -9.42 10.45 19.13
CA LYS A 59 -8.39 11.39 19.53
C LYS A 59 -8.61 12.78 18.93
N ILE A 60 -9.03 12.87 17.67
CA ILE A 60 -9.40 14.15 17.03
C ILE A 60 -10.56 14.81 17.78
N CYS A 61 -11.62 14.06 18.09
CA CYS A 61 -12.75 14.59 18.85
C CYS A 61 -12.35 15.05 20.25
N GLN A 62 -11.47 14.29 20.93
CA GLN A 62 -10.95 14.66 22.25
C GLN A 62 -10.08 15.92 22.17
N ASP A 63 -9.18 16.02 21.20
CA ASP A 63 -8.33 17.19 20.99
C ASP A 63 -9.17 18.44 20.70
N TRP A 64 -10.19 18.31 19.85
CA TRP A 64 -11.15 19.38 19.62
C TRP A 64 -11.88 19.80 20.90
N SER A 65 -12.36 18.86 21.71
CA SER A 65 -13.01 19.18 22.99
C SER A 65 -12.08 19.85 24.00
N ASN A 66 -10.76 19.67 23.85
CA ASN A 66 -9.73 20.33 24.65
C ASN A 66 -9.27 21.69 24.05
N GLY A 67 -9.87 22.14 22.96
CA GLY A 67 -9.58 23.43 22.31
C GLY A 67 -8.58 23.38 21.16
N GLU A 68 -8.10 22.22 20.73
CA GLU A 68 -7.39 22.09 19.45
C GLU A 68 -8.38 22.22 18.27
N PHE A 69 -7.88 22.42 17.04
CA PHE A 69 -8.71 22.57 15.83
C PHE A 69 -9.78 23.68 15.94
N SER A 70 -9.39 24.86 16.40
CA SER A 70 -10.26 26.02 16.64
C SER A 70 -10.99 26.56 15.39
N GLU A 71 -10.66 26.06 14.21
CA GLU A 71 -11.41 26.28 12.97
C GLU A 71 -12.80 25.61 12.96
N PHE A 72 -13.06 24.66 13.87
CA PHE A 72 -14.36 23.98 13.98
C PHE A 72 -15.08 24.34 15.29
N GLU A 73 -16.32 24.83 15.17
CA GLU A 73 -17.23 25.06 16.30
C GLU A 73 -18.13 23.84 16.55
N PHE A 74 -18.34 23.00 15.53
CA PHE A 74 -19.13 21.77 15.65
C PHE A 74 -18.39 20.58 15.05
N VAL A 75 -18.29 19.49 15.82
CA VAL A 75 -17.75 18.21 15.37
C VAL A 75 -18.79 17.12 15.62
N PHE A 76 -19.26 16.48 14.55
CA PHE A 76 -20.18 15.34 14.64
C PHE A 76 -19.47 14.07 14.19
N TRP A 77 -19.50 13.02 15.02
CA TRP A 77 -18.81 11.76 14.77
C TRP A 77 -19.80 10.60 14.66
N TYR A 78 -19.87 9.99 13.48
CA TYR A 78 -20.74 8.86 13.18
C TYR A 78 -19.95 7.56 12.98
N ASP A 79 -20.25 6.53 13.76
CA ASP A 79 -19.84 5.15 13.47
C ASP A 79 -20.73 4.58 12.36
N CYS A 80 -20.16 4.47 11.17
CA CYS A 80 -20.86 4.02 9.96
C CYS A 80 -21.44 2.61 10.08
N LYS A 81 -20.94 1.78 10.99
CA LYS A 81 -21.50 0.43 11.23
C LYS A 81 -22.80 0.48 12.02
N GLN A 82 -22.96 1.49 12.86
CA GLN A 82 -24.13 1.67 13.72
C GLN A 82 -25.21 2.42 12.96
N ILE A 83 -24.84 3.54 12.32
CA ILE A 83 -25.80 4.38 11.58
C ILE A 83 -26.32 3.73 10.29
N SER A 84 -25.70 2.66 9.79
CA SER A 84 -26.19 1.95 8.60
C SER A 84 -27.31 0.95 8.88
N LEU A 85 -27.56 0.60 10.15
CA LEU A 85 -28.52 -0.44 10.55
C LEU A 85 -29.98 0.02 10.59
N PRO A 86 -30.32 1.26 10.99
CA PRO A 86 -31.70 1.72 10.94
C PRO A 86 -32.17 1.88 9.49
N GLU A 87 -33.31 1.27 9.15
CA GLU A 87 -34.02 1.51 7.88
C GLU A 87 -34.94 2.75 7.94
N LYS A 88 -34.90 3.48 9.06
CA LYS A 88 -35.69 4.70 9.29
C LYS A 88 -35.15 5.87 8.45
N ARG A 89 -36.00 6.86 8.19
CA ARG A 89 -35.67 8.07 7.43
C ARG A 89 -35.48 9.23 8.40
N TYR A 90 -34.52 10.10 8.13
CA TYR A 90 -34.16 11.22 8.98
C TYR A 90 -33.98 12.49 8.15
N SER A 91 -34.25 13.64 8.75
CA SER A 91 -33.82 14.94 8.21
C SER A 91 -32.34 15.21 8.51
N LEU A 92 -31.73 16.21 7.87
CA LEU A 92 -30.37 16.63 8.24
C LEU A 92 -30.33 17.17 9.67
N LYS A 93 -31.38 17.89 10.09
CA LYS A 93 -31.49 18.42 11.45
C LYS A 93 -31.48 17.31 12.50
N GLU A 94 -32.27 16.26 12.29
CA GLU A 94 -32.29 15.09 13.18
C GLU A 94 -30.94 14.39 13.21
N LEU A 95 -30.28 14.23 12.05
CA LEU A 95 -28.96 13.60 11.96
C LEU A 95 -27.91 14.38 12.76
N LEU A 96 -27.94 15.72 12.74
CA LEU A 96 -26.96 16.54 13.45
C LEU A 96 -27.28 16.71 14.93
N LEU A 97 -28.55 16.95 15.29
CA LEU A 97 -28.92 17.42 16.62
C LEU A 97 -29.63 16.38 17.50
N GLU A 98 -30.13 15.26 16.94
CA GLU A 98 -30.89 14.26 17.71
C GLU A 98 -30.16 12.92 17.86
N PHE A 99 -29.09 12.66 17.08
CA PHE A 99 -28.34 11.38 17.12
C PHE A 99 -27.40 11.22 18.32
N PHE A 100 -26.93 12.31 18.93
CA PHE A 100 -25.93 12.25 20.02
C PHE A 100 -26.35 13.07 21.24
N VAL A 101 -26.14 14.38 21.16
CA VAL A 101 -26.39 15.31 22.26
C VAL A 101 -27.49 16.26 21.80
N LYS A 102 -28.69 16.03 22.33
CA LYS A 102 -29.82 16.92 22.08
C LYS A 102 -29.54 18.28 22.72
N PRO A 103 -29.65 19.39 21.96
CA PRO A 103 -29.59 20.72 22.55
C PRO A 103 -30.66 20.87 23.63
N GLN A 104 -30.29 21.41 24.80
CA GLN A 104 -31.25 21.64 25.88
C GLN A 104 -32.31 22.67 25.47
N GLU A 105 -31.92 23.70 24.74
CA GLU A 105 -32.78 24.74 24.17
C GLU A 105 -32.26 25.15 22.78
N GLY A 106 -33.12 25.79 21.96
CA GLY A 106 -32.67 26.47 20.75
C GLY A 106 -32.30 25.58 19.56
N SER A 107 -32.85 24.36 19.44
CA SER A 107 -32.51 23.42 18.36
C SER A 107 -32.69 24.00 16.95
N LYS A 108 -33.67 24.90 16.75
CA LYS A 108 -33.90 25.56 15.47
C LYS A 108 -32.83 26.61 15.17
N GLU A 109 -32.53 27.47 16.14
CA GLU A 109 -31.56 28.55 16.05
C GLU A 109 -30.14 28.00 15.85
N ILE A 110 -29.79 26.91 16.55
CA ILE A 110 -28.52 26.20 16.37
C ILE A 110 -28.42 25.63 14.96
N PHE A 111 -29.50 25.01 14.45
CA PHE A 111 -29.51 24.47 13.10
C PHE A 111 -29.36 25.56 12.03
N GLU A 112 -30.07 26.68 12.19
CA GLU A 112 -29.92 27.86 11.31
C GLU A 112 -28.49 28.42 11.34
N TYR A 113 -27.86 28.50 12.52
CA TYR A 113 -26.47 28.92 12.65
C TYR A 113 -25.50 27.97 11.93
N ILE A 114 -25.71 26.66 12.04
CA ILE A 114 -24.93 25.62 11.33
C ILE A 114 -25.04 25.80 9.81
N LEU A 115 -26.24 26.06 9.30
CA LEU A 115 -26.47 26.29 7.86
C LEU A 115 -25.80 27.60 7.37
N GLN A 116 -25.73 28.63 8.22
CA GLN A 116 -25.05 29.89 7.90
C GLN A 116 -23.53 29.80 8.00
N ASN A 117 -22.99 28.88 8.82
CA ASN A 117 -21.55 28.76 9.10
C ASN A 117 -20.98 27.35 8.77
N PRO A 118 -21.21 26.81 7.56
CA PRO A 118 -20.82 25.44 7.24
C PRO A 118 -19.32 25.21 7.33
N ALA A 119 -18.49 26.24 7.07
CA ALA A 119 -17.03 26.16 7.17
C ALA A 119 -16.51 25.80 8.58
N LYS A 120 -17.31 26.02 9.62
CA LYS A 120 -16.99 25.71 11.01
C LYS A 120 -17.46 24.32 11.46
N VAL A 121 -17.95 23.51 10.53
CA VAL A 121 -18.54 22.19 10.81
C VAL A 121 -17.66 21.08 10.26
N LEU A 122 -17.31 20.13 11.14
CA LEU A 122 -16.64 18.88 10.79
C LEU A 122 -17.59 17.70 10.97
N LEU A 123 -17.78 16.93 9.90
CA LEU A 123 -18.54 15.68 9.90
C LEU A 123 -17.57 14.52 9.71
N VAL A 124 -17.49 13.64 10.71
CA VAL A 124 -16.60 12.47 10.71
C VAL A 124 -17.42 11.20 10.51
N PHE A 125 -17.14 10.47 9.44
CA PHE A 125 -17.75 9.19 9.11
C PHE A 125 -16.70 8.07 9.29
N ASP A 126 -16.75 7.40 10.44
CA ASP A 126 -15.80 6.34 10.80
C ASP A 126 -16.27 4.97 10.29
N GLY A 127 -15.53 4.38 9.35
CA GLY A 127 -15.76 3.03 8.85
C GLY A 127 -16.63 2.94 7.59
N PHE A 128 -16.21 3.59 6.49
CA PHE A 128 -16.96 3.72 5.24
C PHE A 128 -17.59 2.43 4.69
N LYS A 129 -16.96 1.26 4.89
CA LYS A 129 -17.52 -0.05 4.49
C LYS A 129 -18.97 -0.26 4.96
N GLY A 130 -19.35 0.26 6.13
CA GLY A 130 -20.72 0.13 6.67
C GLY A 130 -21.79 0.82 5.82
N LEU A 131 -21.42 1.78 4.97
CA LEU A 131 -22.36 2.57 4.17
C LEU A 131 -22.69 1.94 2.80
N HIS A 132 -21.98 0.88 2.40
CA HIS A 132 -21.99 0.37 1.03
C HIS A 132 -22.76 -0.96 0.91
N ASP A 133 -23.83 -0.96 0.12
CA ASP A 133 -24.37 -2.18 -0.51
C ASP A 133 -23.87 -2.27 -1.96
N HIS A 134 -23.96 -3.42 -2.62
CA HIS A 134 -23.50 -3.64 -4.01
C HIS A 134 -24.17 -2.74 -5.09
N GLU A 135 -24.97 -1.76 -4.70
CA GLU A 135 -25.64 -0.79 -5.57
C GLU A 135 -24.98 0.60 -5.50
N ASN A 136 -25.14 1.38 -6.57
CA ASN A 136 -24.64 2.76 -6.62
C ASN A 136 -25.24 3.59 -5.47
N PHE A 137 -24.47 4.53 -4.89
CA PHE A 137 -25.00 5.45 -3.88
C PHE A 137 -26.28 6.13 -4.41
N PRO A 138 -27.36 6.17 -3.61
CA PRO A 138 -28.61 6.78 -4.03
C PRO A 138 -28.39 8.28 -4.29
N ARG A 139 -29.13 8.84 -5.25
CA ARG A 139 -29.14 10.30 -5.46
C ARG A 139 -29.89 10.94 -4.29
N CYS A 140 -29.32 11.98 -3.71
CA CYS A 140 -29.98 12.74 -2.66
C CYS A 140 -31.24 13.41 -3.22
N SER A 141 -32.38 13.09 -2.60
CA SER A 141 -33.71 13.64 -2.91
C SER A 141 -34.04 14.91 -2.11
N ALA A 142 -33.27 15.22 -1.04
CA ALA A 142 -33.50 16.39 -0.20
C ALA A 142 -33.22 17.70 -0.95
N SER A 143 -34.21 18.59 -0.91
CA SER A 143 -34.13 20.01 -1.27
C SER A 143 -34.21 20.92 -0.04
N GLU A 144 -34.94 20.50 1.00
CA GLU A 144 -35.12 21.21 2.27
C GLU A 144 -34.48 20.41 3.43
N PRO A 145 -33.30 20.81 3.92
CA PRO A 145 -32.55 20.02 4.92
C PRO A 145 -33.25 19.84 6.26
N GLU A 146 -34.23 20.69 6.60
CA GLU A 146 -34.94 20.67 7.88
C GLU A 146 -36.10 19.66 7.90
N THR A 147 -36.77 19.44 6.76
CA THR A 147 -38.08 18.76 6.66
C THR A 147 -38.02 17.49 5.84
N ASP A 148 -37.12 17.40 4.85
CA ASP A 148 -37.05 16.25 3.96
C ASP A 148 -36.47 15.02 4.66
N LEU A 149 -37.33 14.00 4.84
CA LEU A 149 -36.92 12.71 5.41
C LEU A 149 -36.20 11.87 4.36
N CYS A 150 -34.90 11.65 4.57
CA CYS A 150 -34.03 10.87 3.72
C CYS A 150 -33.45 9.67 4.46
N THR A 151 -33.10 8.63 3.73
CA THR A 151 -32.24 7.58 4.29
C THR A 151 -30.85 8.18 4.62
N ILE A 152 -30.16 7.59 5.60
CA ILE A 152 -28.80 8.04 5.98
C ILE A 152 -27.84 8.00 4.78
N LYS A 153 -28.00 7.02 3.88
CA LYS A 153 -27.22 6.92 2.64
C LYS A 153 -27.50 8.10 1.68
N GLU A 154 -28.76 8.53 1.55
CA GLU A 154 -29.15 9.70 0.75
C GLU A 154 -28.58 11.00 1.34
N LEU A 155 -28.60 11.16 2.67
CA LEU A 155 -28.02 12.34 3.34
C LEU A 155 -26.50 12.41 3.12
N ILE A 156 -25.78 11.31 3.34
CA ILE A 156 -24.33 11.25 3.12
C ILE A 156 -24.00 11.52 1.64
N SER A 157 -24.78 10.96 0.72
CA SER A 157 -24.67 11.25 -0.72
C SER A 157 -24.86 12.74 -1.02
N GLY A 158 -25.84 13.38 -0.38
CA GLY A 158 -26.09 14.82 -0.50
C GLY A 158 -24.93 15.68 -0.01
N LEU A 159 -24.31 15.30 1.11
CA LEU A 159 -23.11 15.96 1.67
C LEU A 159 -21.92 15.82 0.72
N ILE A 160 -21.64 14.61 0.22
CA ILE A 160 -20.54 14.34 -0.71
C ILE A 160 -20.75 15.09 -2.04
N GLN A 161 -22.00 15.12 -2.54
CA GLN A 161 -22.39 15.83 -3.76
C GLN A 161 -22.52 17.35 -3.57
N LYS A 162 -22.28 17.85 -2.35
CA LYS A 162 -22.36 19.28 -1.99
C LYS A 162 -23.75 19.91 -2.21
N ARG A 163 -24.81 19.09 -2.12
CA ARG A 163 -26.21 19.54 -2.23
C ARG A 163 -26.73 20.09 -0.91
N ILE A 164 -26.28 19.51 0.20
CA ILE A 164 -26.63 19.93 1.56
C ILE A 164 -25.36 20.29 2.33
N LEU A 165 -25.46 21.29 3.20
CA LEU A 165 -24.36 21.83 4.03
C LEU A 165 -23.06 22.14 3.24
N CYS A 166 -23.19 22.85 2.12
CA CYS A 166 -22.06 23.19 1.26
C CYS A 166 -21.05 24.11 1.98
N GLY A 167 -19.78 23.73 2.00
CA GLY A 167 -18.70 24.45 2.69
C GLY A 167 -18.14 23.75 3.93
N CYS A 168 -18.77 22.66 4.41
CA CYS A 168 -18.29 21.89 5.56
C CYS A 168 -17.03 21.07 5.28
N THR A 169 -16.45 20.50 6.33
CA THR A 169 -15.35 19.53 6.22
C THR A 169 -15.88 18.12 6.47
N LEU A 170 -15.64 17.21 5.53
CA LEU A 170 -15.97 15.79 5.64
C LEU A 170 -14.69 14.99 5.86
N LEU A 171 -14.67 14.14 6.90
CA LEU A 171 -13.59 13.18 7.14
C LEU A 171 -14.14 11.76 7.06
N PHE A 172 -13.61 10.96 6.15
CA PHE A 172 -13.98 9.54 6.01
C PHE A 172 -12.82 8.66 6.46
N THR A 173 -13.10 7.65 7.29
CA THR A 173 -12.14 6.57 7.52
C THR A 173 -12.52 5.34 6.70
N ALA A 174 -11.54 4.69 6.07
CA ALA A 174 -11.79 3.52 5.24
C ALA A 174 -10.59 2.59 5.11
N ARG A 175 -10.81 1.40 4.57
CA ARG A 175 -9.73 0.52 4.12
C ARG A 175 -9.39 0.88 2.66
N PRO A 176 -8.13 0.69 2.22
CA PRO A 176 -7.75 0.91 0.83
C PRO A 176 -8.62 0.17 -0.20
N LYS A 177 -9.18 -0.98 0.18
CA LYS A 177 -10.04 -1.82 -0.67
C LYS A 177 -11.51 -1.37 -0.72
N ASP A 178 -11.94 -0.44 0.14
CA ASP A 178 -13.37 -0.06 0.28
C ASP A 178 -13.86 0.87 -0.84
N LYS A 179 -13.04 1.12 -1.87
CA LYS A 179 -13.40 1.87 -3.09
C LYS A 179 -14.02 3.26 -2.85
N VAL A 180 -13.66 3.94 -1.76
CA VAL A 180 -14.17 5.28 -1.40
C VAL A 180 -14.14 6.27 -2.56
N TYR A 181 -13.08 6.23 -3.38
CA TYR A 181 -12.88 7.11 -4.53
C TYR A 181 -13.90 6.92 -5.67
N GLN A 182 -14.65 5.81 -5.69
CA GLN A 182 -15.77 5.66 -6.64
C GLN A 182 -16.96 6.54 -6.27
N TYR A 183 -17.08 6.91 -4.99
CA TYR A 183 -18.22 7.66 -4.44
C TYR A 183 -17.87 9.11 -4.16
N VAL A 184 -16.60 9.37 -3.84
CA VAL A 184 -16.08 10.72 -3.60
C VAL A 184 -15.30 11.16 -4.84
N SER A 185 -15.94 11.97 -5.68
CA SER A 185 -15.37 12.41 -6.97
C SER A 185 -14.16 13.32 -6.84
N ARG A 186 -13.99 14.01 -5.70
CA ARG A 186 -12.86 14.90 -5.42
C ARG A 186 -12.44 14.78 -3.95
N VAL A 187 -11.24 14.24 -3.72
CA VAL A 187 -10.63 14.13 -2.39
C VAL A 187 -9.51 15.15 -2.29
N ASP A 188 -9.57 15.98 -1.26
CA ASP A 188 -8.63 17.09 -1.07
C ASP A 188 -7.36 16.64 -0.37
N LYS A 189 -7.50 15.69 0.54
CA LYS A 189 -6.37 15.10 1.26
C LYS A 189 -6.61 13.63 1.54
N THR A 190 -5.59 12.82 1.25
CA THR A 190 -5.57 11.40 1.60
C THR A 190 -4.46 11.19 2.62
N ILE A 191 -4.78 10.53 3.72
CA ILE A 191 -3.84 10.19 4.78
C ILE A 191 -3.87 8.67 4.92
N GLU A 192 -2.72 8.00 4.98
CA GLU A 192 -2.65 6.55 5.23
C GLU A 192 -2.04 6.29 6.61
N ILE A 193 -2.75 5.51 7.44
CA ILE A 193 -2.23 5.01 8.71
C ILE A 193 -1.52 3.69 8.44
N VAL A 194 -0.21 3.72 8.64
CA VAL A 194 0.73 2.63 8.35
C VAL A 194 1.19 1.89 9.61
N GLY A 195 0.47 1.93 10.73
CA GLY A 195 0.84 1.19 11.95
C GLY A 195 2.06 1.74 12.71
N PHE A 196 2.55 0.96 13.69
CA PHE A 196 3.64 1.34 14.58
C PHE A 196 5.04 1.02 14.03
N SER A 197 5.93 2.01 14.07
CA SER A 197 7.37 1.80 13.95
C SER A 197 7.90 0.93 15.09
N PRO A 198 9.07 0.29 14.96
CA PRO A 198 9.67 -0.48 16.05
C PRO A 198 9.74 0.32 17.37
N GLN A 199 10.15 1.59 17.32
CA GLN A 199 10.21 2.47 18.50
C GLN A 199 8.82 2.75 19.09
N GLN A 200 7.80 2.91 18.25
CA GLN A 200 6.42 3.11 18.71
C GLN A 200 5.83 1.83 19.33
N ARG A 201 6.21 0.64 18.84
CA ARG A 201 5.83 -0.64 19.46
C ARG A 201 6.37 -0.72 20.89
N GLU A 202 7.66 -0.42 21.05
CA GLU A 202 8.31 -0.40 22.36
C GLU A 202 7.64 0.61 23.29
N LEU A 203 7.41 1.84 22.81
CA LEU A 203 6.75 2.88 23.58
C LEU A 203 5.33 2.45 24.02
N TYR A 204 4.56 1.83 23.13
CA TYR A 204 3.22 1.34 23.47
C TYR A 204 3.30 0.24 24.54
N ILE A 205 4.20 -0.73 24.38
CA ILE A 205 4.38 -1.82 25.35
C ILE A 205 4.79 -1.25 26.70
N THR A 206 5.81 -0.39 26.76
CA THR A 206 6.26 0.24 28.00
C THR A 206 5.13 1.02 28.69
N LYS A 207 4.32 1.77 27.92
CA LYS A 207 3.16 2.48 28.47
C LYS A 207 2.04 1.56 28.95
N TYR A 208 1.84 0.42 28.28
CA TYR A 208 0.84 -0.55 28.71
C TYR A 208 1.18 -1.13 30.08
N PHE A 209 2.46 -1.45 30.31
CA PHE A 209 2.96 -2.01 31.57
C PHE A 209 3.42 -0.96 32.58
N GLU A 210 3.19 0.33 32.31
CA GLU A 210 3.61 1.42 33.18
C GLU A 210 2.94 1.28 34.56
N GLY A 211 3.75 1.21 35.62
CA GLY A 211 3.27 0.98 36.99
C GLY A 211 3.16 -0.49 37.41
N LEU A 212 3.39 -1.45 36.51
CA LEU A 212 3.47 -2.88 36.84
C LEU A 212 4.92 -3.30 37.12
N SER A 213 5.11 -4.22 38.09
CA SER A 213 6.43 -4.73 38.48
C SER A 213 7.14 -5.54 37.38
N CYS A 214 6.40 -5.96 36.36
CA CYS A 214 6.89 -6.82 35.28
C CYS A 214 7.26 -6.07 33.98
N CYS A 215 7.23 -4.73 33.96
CA CYS A 215 7.39 -3.92 32.74
C CYS A 215 8.65 -4.27 31.91
N ASP A 216 9.83 -4.26 32.53
CA ASP A 216 11.08 -4.56 31.82
C ASP A 216 11.14 -6.00 31.31
N ASN A 217 10.63 -6.95 32.10
CA ASN A 217 10.54 -8.36 31.72
C ASN A 217 9.56 -8.56 30.55
N ALA A 218 8.42 -7.86 30.55
CA ALA A 218 7.41 -7.97 29.50
C ALA A 218 7.92 -7.44 28.15
N LEU A 219 8.57 -6.27 28.14
CA LEU A 219 9.16 -5.72 26.92
C LEU A 219 10.23 -6.65 26.36
N LYS A 220 11.10 -7.19 27.22
CA LYS A 220 12.14 -8.14 26.82
C LYS A 220 11.53 -9.42 26.24
N LEU A 221 10.57 -10.02 26.94
CA LEU A 221 9.92 -11.26 26.52
C LEU A 221 9.21 -11.10 25.17
N ILE A 222 8.46 -10.02 24.96
CA ILE A 222 7.77 -9.76 23.69
C ILE A 222 8.80 -9.55 22.56
N LYS A 223 9.89 -8.80 22.80
CA LYS A 223 10.94 -8.56 21.79
C LYS A 223 11.67 -9.83 21.37
N GLU A 224 11.95 -10.74 22.31
CA GLU A 224 12.60 -12.02 22.04
C GLU A 224 11.73 -12.92 21.15
N HIS A 225 10.41 -12.79 21.24
CA HIS A 225 9.47 -13.44 20.33
C HIS A 225 9.22 -12.60 19.06
N GLU A 226 10.19 -12.64 18.12
CA GLU A 226 10.19 -11.86 16.86
C GLU A 226 8.85 -11.90 16.09
N TYR A 227 8.20 -13.07 16.00
CA TYR A 227 6.91 -13.19 15.31
C TYR A 227 5.82 -12.35 15.97
N LEU A 228 5.69 -12.42 17.30
CA LEU A 228 4.68 -11.65 18.03
C LEU A 228 5.02 -10.16 18.03
N PHE A 229 6.30 -9.81 18.21
CA PHE A 229 6.75 -8.43 18.10
C PHE A 229 6.50 -7.83 16.70
N SER A 230 6.60 -8.64 15.64
CA SER A 230 6.25 -8.22 14.29
C SER A 230 4.75 -7.89 14.18
N HIS A 231 3.88 -8.63 14.86
CA HIS A 231 2.43 -8.35 14.91
C HIS A 231 2.09 -7.09 15.70
N CYS A 232 2.91 -6.71 16.68
CA CYS A 232 2.76 -5.46 17.46
C CYS A 232 2.83 -4.18 16.60
N TYR A 233 3.25 -4.27 15.33
CA TYR A 233 3.04 -3.21 14.34
C TYR A 233 1.57 -2.74 14.26
N SER A 234 0.64 -3.67 14.42
CA SER A 234 -0.79 -3.38 14.46
C SER A 234 -1.19 -3.04 15.91
N PRO A 235 -1.70 -1.83 16.20
CA PRO A 235 -2.06 -1.42 17.56
C PRO A 235 -3.01 -2.40 18.27
N VAL A 236 -4.01 -2.92 17.55
CA VAL A 236 -4.95 -3.90 18.12
C VAL A 236 -4.24 -5.19 18.52
N MET A 237 -3.29 -5.66 17.71
CA MET A 237 -2.54 -6.89 17.97
C MET A 237 -1.54 -6.68 19.11
N CYS A 238 -0.90 -5.51 19.14
CA CYS A 238 -0.01 -5.13 20.24
C CYS A 238 -0.74 -5.20 21.58
N ARG A 239 -1.98 -4.69 21.66
CA ARG A 239 -2.82 -4.81 22.86
C ARG A 239 -3.10 -6.27 23.25
N PHE A 240 -3.41 -7.14 22.28
CA PHE A 240 -3.64 -8.57 22.57
C PHE A 240 -2.36 -9.29 23.05
N VAL A 241 -1.21 -8.98 22.44
CA VAL A 241 0.09 -9.52 22.86
C VAL A 241 0.46 -9.04 24.26
N CYS A 242 0.24 -7.76 24.58
CA CYS A 242 0.47 -7.22 25.92
C CYS A 242 -0.44 -7.90 26.96
N PHE A 243 -1.74 -8.00 26.69
CA PHE A 243 -2.68 -8.69 27.57
C PHE A 243 -2.26 -10.15 27.85
N LEU A 244 -1.81 -10.87 26.82
CA LEU A 244 -1.36 -12.24 27.01
C LEU A 244 -0.04 -12.31 27.78
N CYS A 245 0.89 -11.41 27.49
CA CYS A 245 2.16 -11.34 28.20
C CYS A 245 1.96 -11.03 29.69
N GLU A 246 1.03 -10.14 30.03
CA GLU A 246 0.60 -9.86 31.39
C GLU A 246 0.11 -11.15 32.08
N ALA A 247 -0.84 -11.86 31.47
CA ALA A 247 -1.37 -13.11 32.01
C ALA A 247 -0.30 -14.21 32.17
N VAL A 248 0.62 -14.34 31.22
CA VAL A 248 1.74 -15.31 31.27
C VAL A 248 2.67 -14.99 32.44
N LEU A 249 3.02 -13.71 32.63
CA LEU A 249 3.90 -13.27 33.71
C LEU A 249 3.24 -13.39 35.09
N GLU A 250 1.93 -13.14 35.20
CA GLU A 250 1.17 -13.35 36.44
C GLU A 250 1.12 -14.83 36.85
N MET A 251 1.02 -15.74 35.87
CA MET A 251 0.99 -17.19 36.10
C MET A 251 2.38 -17.80 36.33
N GLY A 252 3.47 -17.02 36.20
CA GLY A 252 4.84 -17.51 36.29
C GLY A 252 5.29 -18.37 35.11
N GLU A 253 4.57 -18.31 33.97
CA GLU A 253 5.01 -18.93 32.73
C GLU A 253 6.09 -18.08 32.05
N GLU A 254 7.12 -18.72 31.47
CA GLU A 254 8.24 -17.99 30.84
C GLU A 254 8.11 -17.86 29.32
N SER A 255 7.10 -18.48 28.68
CA SER A 255 7.04 -18.58 27.22
C SER A 255 5.73 -18.05 26.63
N LEU A 256 5.86 -17.19 25.62
CA LEU A 256 4.72 -16.77 24.81
C LEU A 256 4.43 -17.79 23.71
N PRO A 257 3.18 -17.86 23.21
CA PRO A 257 2.85 -18.75 22.11
C PRO A 257 3.61 -18.44 20.83
N SER A 258 3.75 -19.44 19.98
CA SER A 258 4.52 -19.38 18.74
C SER A 258 3.72 -18.88 17.55
N THR A 259 2.38 -18.95 17.62
CA THR A 259 1.47 -18.59 16.54
C THR A 259 0.41 -17.58 16.95
N LEU A 260 -0.19 -16.92 15.95
CA LEU A 260 -1.30 -16.02 16.20
C LEU A 260 -2.52 -16.78 16.71
N THR A 261 -2.74 -17.98 16.18
CA THR A 261 -3.87 -18.82 16.57
C THR A 261 -3.79 -19.22 18.04
N GLU A 262 -2.61 -19.60 18.53
CA GLU A 262 -2.40 -19.92 19.94
C GLU A 262 -2.58 -18.69 20.84
N VAL A 263 -2.12 -17.50 20.41
CA VAL A 263 -2.35 -16.24 21.17
C VAL A 263 -3.84 -16.02 21.41
N PHE A 264 -4.67 -16.20 20.38
CA PHE A 264 -6.11 -16.03 20.54
C PHE A 264 -6.76 -17.18 21.30
N LEU A 265 -6.31 -18.42 21.11
CA LEU A 265 -6.78 -19.55 21.93
C LEU A 265 -6.55 -19.30 23.43
N LYS A 266 -5.31 -18.92 23.81
CA LYS A 266 -4.97 -18.53 25.19
C LYS A 266 -5.74 -17.28 25.65
N PHE A 267 -6.00 -16.31 24.78
CA PHE A 267 -6.84 -15.14 25.13
C PHE A 267 -8.25 -15.56 25.56
N PHE A 268 -8.91 -16.43 24.78
CA PHE A 268 -10.24 -16.94 25.14
C PHE A 268 -10.19 -17.79 26.41
N GLN A 269 -9.14 -18.60 26.56
CA GLN A 269 -8.88 -19.37 27.78
C GLN A 269 -8.80 -18.47 29.01
N GLN A 270 -7.96 -17.45 28.98
CA GLN A 270 -7.76 -16.52 30.10
C GLN A 270 -8.97 -15.62 30.35
N LYS A 271 -9.84 -15.38 29.37
CA LYS A 271 -11.09 -14.64 29.59
C LYS A 271 -12.18 -15.50 30.24
N ILE A 272 -12.24 -16.79 29.91
CA ILE A 272 -13.32 -17.69 30.32
C ILE A 272 -12.96 -18.48 31.59
N ILE A 273 -11.72 -18.96 31.74
CA ILE A 273 -11.30 -19.86 32.84
C ILE A 273 -11.27 -19.20 34.23
N PRO A 274 -10.77 -17.96 34.44
CA PRO A 274 -10.66 -17.39 35.80
C PRO A 274 -12.00 -17.20 36.52
N VAL A 275 -13.13 -17.35 35.82
CA VAL A 275 -14.49 -17.20 36.35
C VAL A 275 -15.14 -18.56 36.66
N GLN A 276 -14.44 -19.67 36.44
CA GLN A 276 -14.95 -21.02 36.64
C GLN A 276 -14.99 -21.39 38.14
N ARG A 277 -16.22 -21.45 38.69
CA ARG A 277 -16.57 -22.29 39.85
C ARG A 277 -17.59 -23.33 39.36
N ASP A 278 -17.08 -24.50 38.95
CA ASP A 278 -17.65 -25.85 38.85
C ASP A 278 -19.07 -26.14 38.30
N VAL A 279 -19.88 -25.19 37.82
CA VAL A 279 -21.24 -25.51 37.28
C VAL A 279 -21.55 -24.89 35.90
N THR A 280 -20.83 -23.87 35.44
CA THR A 280 -21.19 -23.09 34.21
C THR A 280 -20.46 -23.50 32.92
N THR A 281 -19.63 -24.54 32.93
CA THR A 281 -18.70 -24.86 31.83
C THR A 281 -19.39 -25.30 30.52
N ALA A 282 -20.41 -26.15 30.59
CA ALA A 282 -21.13 -26.60 29.38
C ALA A 282 -21.94 -25.47 28.72
N GLN A 283 -22.57 -24.61 29.53
CA GLN A 283 -23.38 -23.48 29.05
C GLN A 283 -22.51 -22.40 28.38
N ASP A 284 -21.34 -22.09 28.96
CA ASP A 284 -20.40 -21.13 28.40
C ASP A 284 -19.82 -21.62 27.06
N GLN A 285 -19.59 -22.93 26.92
CA GLN A 285 -19.16 -23.55 25.66
C GLN A 285 -20.23 -23.48 24.58
N GLU A 286 -21.48 -23.81 24.90
CA GLU A 286 -22.61 -23.69 23.96
C GLU A 286 -22.83 -22.24 23.53
N SER A 287 -22.69 -21.31 24.48
CA SER A 287 -22.79 -19.87 24.22
C SER A 287 -21.68 -19.39 23.29
N LEU A 288 -20.45 -19.89 23.47
CA LEU A 288 -19.33 -19.60 22.58
C LEU A 288 -19.54 -20.17 21.16
N ALA A 289 -20.02 -21.40 21.04
CA ALA A 289 -20.34 -22.02 19.75
C ALA A 289 -21.44 -21.24 19.01
N THR A 290 -22.46 -20.78 19.74
CA THR A 290 -23.53 -19.93 19.19
C THR A 290 -22.98 -18.57 18.76
N LEU A 291 -22.10 -17.95 19.56
CA LEU A 291 -21.44 -16.69 19.20
C LEU A 291 -20.55 -16.84 17.97
N ALA A 292 -19.88 -17.97 17.80
CA ALA A 292 -19.11 -18.31 16.61
C ALA A 292 -19.98 -18.39 15.35
N ARG A 293 -21.17 -18.99 15.45
CA ARG A 293 -22.17 -18.99 14.37
C ARG A 293 -22.67 -17.58 14.04
N ILE A 294 -22.91 -16.73 15.04
CA ILE A 294 -23.30 -15.33 14.84
C ILE A 294 -22.19 -14.56 14.10
N ALA A 295 -20.93 -14.75 14.51
CA ALA A 295 -19.78 -14.12 13.86
C ALA A 295 -19.74 -14.47 12.36
N TRP A 296 -19.95 -15.75 12.03
CA TRP A 296 -20.04 -16.24 10.66
C TRP A 296 -21.20 -15.59 9.88
N CYS A 297 -22.43 -15.63 10.40
CA CYS A 297 -23.61 -15.06 9.72
C CYS A 297 -23.47 -13.55 9.47
N LEU A 298 -22.92 -12.79 10.42
CA LEU A 298 -22.67 -11.36 10.23
C LEU A 298 -21.61 -11.11 9.16
N GLY A 299 -20.55 -11.90 9.15
CA GLY A 299 -19.51 -11.86 8.12
C GLY A 299 -20.06 -12.09 6.71
N GLU A 300 -20.91 -13.11 6.52
CA GLU A 300 -21.55 -13.40 5.23
C GLU A 300 -22.46 -12.26 4.75
N LYS A 301 -23.14 -11.57 5.67
CA LYS A 301 -23.96 -10.39 5.37
C LYS A 301 -23.13 -9.10 5.23
N HIS A 302 -21.80 -9.18 5.36
CA HIS A 302 -20.90 -8.03 5.42
C HIS A 302 -21.23 -7.01 6.54
N GLN A 303 -21.94 -7.45 7.57
CA GLN A 303 -22.32 -6.66 8.73
C GLN A 303 -21.32 -6.88 9.88
N SER A 304 -21.07 -5.84 10.67
CA SER A 304 -20.25 -5.92 11.89
C SER A 304 -21.00 -5.55 13.16
N ALA A 305 -22.26 -5.16 13.03
CA ALA A 305 -23.14 -4.79 14.12
C ALA A 305 -24.53 -5.40 13.84
N MET A 306 -25.31 -5.61 14.88
CA MET A 306 -26.64 -6.23 14.81
C MET A 306 -27.58 -5.58 15.81
N LYS A 307 -28.89 -5.61 15.52
CA LYS A 307 -29.92 -5.25 16.50
C LYS A 307 -29.96 -6.29 17.62
N SER A 308 -30.24 -5.85 18.84
CA SER A 308 -30.29 -6.73 20.02
C SER A 308 -31.34 -7.84 19.87
N ASP A 309 -32.43 -7.59 19.14
CA ASP A 309 -33.55 -8.53 18.98
C ASP A 309 -33.21 -9.71 18.06
N LEU A 310 -32.09 -9.61 17.32
CA LEU A 310 -31.60 -10.67 16.45
C LEU A 310 -30.69 -11.66 17.17
N LEU A 311 -30.47 -11.49 18.48
CA LEU A 311 -29.68 -12.44 19.29
C LEU A 311 -30.55 -13.66 19.62
N PRO A 312 -30.04 -14.89 19.39
CA PRO A 312 -30.84 -16.11 19.48
C PRO A 312 -31.26 -16.48 20.91
N SER A 313 -30.54 -16.02 21.94
CA SER A 313 -30.90 -16.27 23.35
C SER A 313 -30.38 -15.17 24.28
N LYS A 314 -31.03 -15.01 25.45
CA LYS A 314 -30.65 -14.03 26.47
C LYS A 314 -29.31 -14.39 27.11
N GLU A 315 -29.07 -15.69 27.29
CA GLU A 315 -27.84 -16.26 27.88
C GLU A 315 -26.62 -15.95 27.00
N VAL A 316 -26.75 -16.10 25.67
CA VAL A 316 -25.67 -15.77 24.73
C VAL A 316 -25.34 -14.28 24.76
N LYS A 317 -26.36 -13.42 24.90
CA LYS A 317 -26.18 -11.98 25.05
C LYS A 317 -25.44 -11.64 26.34
N GLU A 318 -25.88 -12.18 27.47
CA GLU A 318 -25.23 -11.97 28.77
C GLU A 318 -23.80 -12.51 28.78
N PHE A 319 -23.57 -13.69 28.22
CA PHE A 319 -22.24 -14.27 28.03
C PHE A 319 -21.32 -13.34 27.22
N ALA A 320 -21.77 -12.89 26.04
CA ALA A 320 -20.98 -12.04 25.17
C ALA A 320 -20.66 -10.68 25.80
N LEU A 321 -21.58 -10.11 26.59
CA LEU A 321 -21.37 -8.86 27.33
C LEU A 321 -20.45 -9.06 28.55
N LYS A 322 -20.67 -10.13 29.33
CA LYS A 322 -19.87 -10.48 30.52
C LYS A 322 -18.38 -10.56 30.20
N TYR A 323 -18.04 -11.26 29.11
CA TYR A 323 -16.65 -11.44 28.69
C TYR A 323 -16.15 -10.35 27.72
N ARG A 324 -16.96 -9.31 27.46
CA ARG A 324 -16.65 -8.17 26.55
C ARG A 324 -16.31 -8.59 25.12
N PHE A 325 -16.90 -9.67 24.64
CA PHE A 325 -16.86 -10.01 23.21
C PHE A 325 -17.77 -9.10 22.40
N PHE A 326 -18.84 -8.58 23.02
CA PHE A 326 -19.71 -7.55 22.48
C PHE A 326 -19.62 -6.23 23.24
N LEU A 327 -19.82 -5.14 22.49
CA LEU A 327 -20.06 -3.81 22.99
C LEU A 327 -21.49 -3.38 22.60
N PRO A 328 -22.33 -3.00 23.58
CA PRO A 328 -23.67 -2.50 23.30
C PRO A 328 -23.61 -1.04 22.81
N PHE A 329 -24.58 -0.65 21.99
CA PHE A 329 -24.82 0.74 21.59
C PHE A 329 -26.33 1.00 21.49
N ALA A 330 -26.73 2.25 21.68
CA ALA A 330 -28.13 2.67 21.54
C ALA A 330 -28.38 3.22 20.13
N PHE A 331 -29.57 2.96 19.59
CA PHE A 331 -30.02 3.64 18.38
C PHE A 331 -30.56 5.04 18.71
N PRO A 332 -30.46 5.99 17.77
CA PRO A 332 -31.11 7.29 17.88
C PRO A 332 -32.61 7.13 18.07
N ARG A 333 -33.19 7.93 18.97
CA ARG A 333 -34.65 7.99 19.14
C ARG A 333 -35.26 8.58 17.88
N HIS A 334 -36.27 7.90 17.33
CA HIS A 334 -37.08 8.43 16.23
C HIS A 334 -38.25 9.23 16.82
N SER A 335 -38.72 10.25 16.13
CA SER A 335 -39.87 11.07 16.54
C SER A 335 -41.15 10.26 16.83
N ASP A 336 -41.22 9.03 16.30
CA ASP A 336 -42.44 8.21 16.25
C ASP A 336 -42.38 6.98 17.18
N SER A 337 -41.28 6.78 17.93
CA SER A 337 -41.14 5.63 18.83
C SER A 337 -40.58 6.03 20.20
N GLU A 338 -41.32 5.75 21.27
CA GLU A 338 -40.88 5.98 22.66
C GLU A 338 -39.87 4.93 23.17
N GLU A 339 -39.79 3.76 22.53
CA GLU A 339 -38.88 2.69 22.93
C GLU A 339 -37.45 2.89 22.41
N GLU A 340 -36.47 2.78 23.30
CA GLU A 340 -35.05 2.78 22.96
C GLU A 340 -34.65 1.44 22.33
N GLU A 341 -34.35 1.45 21.03
CA GLU A 341 -33.76 0.29 20.37
C GLU A 341 -32.26 0.20 20.71
N PHE A 342 -31.77 -1.03 20.98
CA PHE A 342 -30.35 -1.28 21.24
C PHE A 342 -29.73 -2.21 20.19
N GLY A 343 -28.45 -1.99 19.89
CA GLY A 343 -27.64 -2.87 19.06
C GLY A 343 -26.39 -3.37 19.79
N SER A 344 -25.72 -4.35 19.19
CA SER A 344 -24.46 -4.91 19.66
C SER A 344 -23.46 -5.03 18.50
N THR A 345 -22.19 -4.77 18.77
CA THR A 345 -21.09 -4.98 17.83
C THR A 345 -19.98 -5.79 18.50
N PHE A 346 -19.22 -6.57 17.71
CA PHE A 346 -18.02 -7.22 18.22
C PHE A 346 -17.02 -6.17 18.69
N SER A 347 -16.42 -6.39 19.86
CA SER A 347 -15.43 -5.48 20.44
C SER A 347 -14.22 -5.28 19.53
N ASP A 348 -13.79 -6.35 18.85
CA ASP A 348 -12.71 -6.31 17.88
C ASP A 348 -12.99 -7.22 16.68
N PHE A 349 -12.58 -6.76 15.49
CA PHE A 349 -12.70 -7.58 14.28
C PHE A 349 -11.87 -8.87 14.36
N VAL A 350 -10.79 -8.90 15.16
CA VAL A 350 -9.93 -10.08 15.32
C VAL A 350 -10.66 -11.18 16.09
N ILE A 351 -11.39 -10.82 17.15
CA ILE A 351 -12.28 -11.71 17.90
C ILE A 351 -13.34 -12.30 16.96
N GLN A 352 -14.00 -11.45 16.17
CA GLN A 352 -14.97 -11.92 15.17
C GLN A 352 -14.32 -12.91 14.17
N ASN A 353 -13.12 -12.61 13.65
CA ASN A 353 -12.41 -13.49 12.70
C ASN A 353 -12.03 -14.84 13.33
N PHE A 354 -11.52 -14.84 14.57
CA PHE A 354 -11.20 -16.07 15.28
C PHE A 354 -12.44 -16.93 15.51
N LEU A 355 -13.54 -16.32 15.95
CA LEU A 355 -14.83 -17.00 16.13
C LEU A 355 -15.38 -17.55 14.81
N CYS A 356 -15.23 -16.83 13.68
CA CYS A 356 -15.57 -17.38 12.37
C CYS A 356 -14.73 -18.63 12.02
N ALA A 357 -13.43 -18.62 12.30
CA ALA A 357 -12.57 -19.78 12.08
C ALA A 357 -12.98 -20.96 12.97
N LEU A 358 -13.33 -20.69 14.23
CA LEU A 358 -13.84 -21.68 15.17
C LEU A 358 -15.15 -22.30 14.68
N HIS A 359 -16.09 -21.49 14.17
CA HIS A 359 -17.33 -22.00 13.57
C HIS A 359 -17.06 -22.92 12.38
N LEU A 360 -16.17 -22.51 11.45
CA LEU A 360 -15.79 -23.34 10.29
C LEU A 360 -15.20 -24.70 10.70
N LEU A 361 -14.50 -24.73 11.82
CA LEU A 361 -13.90 -25.93 12.38
C LEU A 361 -14.94 -26.84 13.04
N LEU A 362 -15.81 -26.29 13.90
CA LEU A 362 -16.77 -27.05 14.71
C LEU A 362 -18.04 -27.45 13.95
N ALA A 363 -18.46 -26.69 12.93
CA ALA A 363 -19.70 -26.97 12.22
C ALA A 363 -19.66 -28.33 11.48
N GLU A 364 -20.61 -29.20 11.81
CA GLU A 364 -20.83 -30.50 11.14
C GLU A 364 -21.52 -30.33 9.77
N GLU A 365 -22.37 -29.31 9.64
CA GLU A 365 -23.11 -28.99 8.40
C GLU A 365 -22.18 -28.60 7.23
N LEU A 366 -21.01 -28.04 7.55
CA LEU A 366 -20.02 -27.64 6.57
C LEU A 366 -19.21 -28.86 6.11
N ARG A 367 -19.69 -29.51 5.04
CA ARG A 367 -19.01 -30.62 4.35
C ARG A 367 -17.53 -30.33 4.18
N ASP A 368 -16.65 -31.23 4.59
CA ASP A 368 -15.19 -31.02 4.61
C ASP A 368 -14.54 -30.55 3.28
N LYS A 369 -15.21 -30.75 2.13
CA LYS A 369 -14.76 -30.22 0.82
C LYS A 369 -14.88 -28.69 0.71
N SER A 370 -15.58 -28.05 1.63
CA SER A 370 -15.80 -26.60 1.69
C SER A 370 -14.71 -25.85 2.46
N VAL A 371 -14.05 -26.50 3.43
CA VAL A 371 -13.00 -25.89 4.28
C VAL A 371 -11.86 -25.31 3.44
N THR A 372 -11.42 -26.03 2.40
CA THR A 372 -10.36 -25.56 1.49
C THR A 372 -10.78 -24.36 0.63
N LYS A 373 -12.07 -24.05 0.51
CA LYS A 373 -12.56 -22.84 -0.18
C LYS A 373 -12.29 -21.58 0.65
N TYR A 374 -12.27 -21.71 1.98
CA TYR A 374 -12.14 -20.59 2.91
C TYR A 374 -10.69 -20.24 3.24
N LEU A 375 -9.75 -21.14 2.92
CA LEU A 375 -8.31 -20.89 3.05
C LEU A 375 -7.74 -20.00 1.94
N SER A 376 -8.57 -19.38 1.08
CA SER A 376 -8.16 -18.42 0.04
C SER A 376 -7.20 -18.94 -1.05
N PHE A 377 -6.87 -20.23 -1.05
CA PHE A 377 -5.97 -20.89 -2.02
C PHE A 377 -6.52 -21.18 -3.44
N PRO A 378 -7.85 -21.21 -3.75
CA PRO A 378 -8.28 -21.64 -5.08
C PRO A 378 -8.01 -20.60 -6.19
N SER A 379 -7.65 -21.09 -7.37
CA SER A 379 -7.16 -20.31 -8.52
C SER A 379 -8.16 -19.32 -9.15
N LYS A 380 -9.44 -19.32 -8.77
CA LYS A 380 -10.49 -18.52 -9.45
C LYS A 380 -10.28 -17.01 -9.28
N LYS A 381 -10.41 -16.23 -10.36
CA LYS A 381 -10.05 -14.79 -10.49
C LYS A 381 -10.72 -13.79 -9.52
N LYS A 382 -11.63 -14.19 -8.62
CA LYS A 382 -12.22 -13.32 -7.59
C LYS A 382 -11.96 -13.92 -6.21
N LYS A 383 -11.43 -13.13 -5.28
CA LYS A 383 -11.54 -13.43 -3.84
C LYS A 383 -13.05 -13.47 -3.52
N PRO A 384 -13.61 -14.60 -3.07
CA PRO A 384 -15.04 -14.65 -2.77
C PRO A 384 -15.37 -13.98 -1.43
N TYR A 385 -14.39 -13.74 -0.55
CA TYR A 385 -14.63 -13.32 0.82
C TYR A 385 -13.58 -12.31 1.33
N ASP A 386 -13.67 -11.05 0.91
CA ASP A 386 -12.75 -9.97 1.37
C ASP A 386 -12.90 -9.61 2.86
N TRP A 387 -13.86 -10.21 3.58
CA TRP A 387 -14.06 -10.02 5.02
C TRP A 387 -13.34 -11.06 5.89
N LEU A 388 -12.85 -12.16 5.29
CA LEU A 388 -12.14 -13.25 5.97
C LEU A 388 -10.64 -12.92 6.16
N ASP A 389 -10.26 -11.70 6.51
CA ASP A 389 -8.84 -11.26 6.47
C ASP A 389 -7.90 -12.15 7.32
N LEU A 390 -8.29 -12.56 8.53
CA LEU A 390 -7.47 -13.42 9.43
C LEU A 390 -7.99 -14.86 9.53
N VAL A 391 -9.20 -15.13 9.03
CA VAL A 391 -9.84 -16.45 9.15
C VAL A 391 -9.02 -17.58 8.52
N PRO A 392 -8.39 -17.44 7.34
CA PRO A 392 -7.55 -18.49 6.75
C PRO A 392 -6.41 -18.90 7.69
N ARG A 393 -5.74 -17.91 8.31
CA ARG A 393 -4.62 -18.09 9.23
C ARG A 393 -5.06 -18.83 10.48
N PHE A 394 -6.14 -18.35 11.13
CA PHE A 394 -6.71 -19.00 12.31
C PHE A 394 -7.22 -20.41 12.03
N LEU A 395 -7.91 -20.61 10.90
CA LEU A 395 -8.43 -21.92 10.51
C LEU A 395 -7.29 -22.92 10.27
N ALA A 396 -6.21 -22.49 9.63
CA ALA A 396 -5.04 -23.32 9.41
C ALA A 396 -4.37 -23.72 10.74
N GLY A 397 -4.19 -22.77 11.67
CA GLY A 397 -3.63 -23.05 13.00
C GLY A 397 -4.52 -23.98 13.82
N LEU A 398 -5.83 -23.70 13.93
CA LEU A 398 -6.75 -24.50 14.75
C LEU A 398 -6.86 -25.94 14.27
N LEU A 399 -6.71 -26.20 12.97
CA LEU A 399 -6.66 -27.57 12.42
C LEU A 399 -5.45 -28.38 12.90
N PHE A 400 -4.42 -27.74 13.45
CA PHE A 400 -3.18 -28.38 13.92
C PHE A 400 -2.96 -28.25 15.43
N LEU A 401 -3.82 -27.54 16.17
CA LEU A 401 -3.78 -27.40 17.64
C LEU A 401 -4.60 -28.48 18.38
N GLN A 402 -4.70 -29.69 17.82
CA GLN A 402 -5.62 -30.72 18.31
C GLN A 402 -5.18 -31.35 19.65
N ASP A 403 -3.90 -31.27 20.00
CA ASP A 403 -3.36 -31.81 21.25
C ASP A 403 -3.46 -30.82 22.43
N ASP A 404 -3.98 -29.61 22.20
CA ASP A 404 -4.13 -28.60 23.26
C ASP A 404 -5.28 -28.96 24.22
N PRO A 405 -5.02 -29.09 25.54
CA PRO A 405 -6.03 -29.52 26.52
C PRO A 405 -7.27 -28.61 26.58
N TYR A 406 -7.10 -27.30 26.40
CA TYR A 406 -8.20 -26.35 26.41
C TYR A 406 -9.03 -26.46 25.13
N PHE A 407 -8.37 -26.64 23.97
CA PHE A 407 -9.08 -26.90 22.71
C PHE A 407 -9.90 -28.20 22.77
N CYS A 408 -9.35 -29.28 23.34
CA CYS A 408 -10.08 -30.54 23.55
C CYS A 408 -11.38 -30.30 24.35
N SER A 409 -11.32 -29.50 25.41
CA SER A 409 -12.47 -29.16 26.23
C SER A 409 -13.57 -28.39 25.46
N LEU A 410 -13.19 -27.53 24.50
CA LEU A 410 -14.14 -26.74 23.70
C LEU A 410 -14.89 -27.58 22.65
N SER A 411 -14.35 -28.73 22.26
CA SER A 411 -14.88 -29.51 21.14
C SER A 411 -15.96 -30.53 21.53
N ASN A 412 -16.17 -30.82 22.83
CA ASN A 412 -17.14 -31.78 23.39
C ASN A 412 -17.26 -33.14 22.64
N GLN A 413 -16.26 -33.51 21.85
CA GLN A 413 -16.22 -34.76 21.10
C GLN A 413 -15.16 -35.64 21.74
N ASP A 414 -15.60 -36.75 22.34
CA ASP A 414 -14.72 -37.87 22.69
C ASP A 414 -13.82 -38.16 21.49
N GLY A 415 -12.50 -38.01 21.72
CA GLY A 415 -11.53 -37.76 20.68
C GLY A 415 -11.70 -38.68 19.46
N ILE A 416 -11.84 -38.09 18.26
CA ILE A 416 -11.50 -38.67 16.94
C ILE A 416 -11.86 -37.73 15.74
N GLN A 417 -12.72 -36.71 15.87
CA GLN A 417 -13.30 -36.01 14.70
C GLN A 417 -12.69 -34.69 14.12
N PRO A 418 -11.51 -34.15 14.53
CA PRO A 418 -10.82 -33.10 13.74
C PRO A 418 -9.84 -33.64 12.67
N THR A 419 -9.50 -34.93 12.70
CA THR A 419 -8.51 -35.57 11.81
C THR A 419 -8.92 -35.55 10.32
N LYS A 420 -10.21 -35.56 9.98
CA LYS A 420 -10.69 -35.59 8.58
C LYS A 420 -10.46 -34.26 7.84
N LYS A 421 -10.77 -33.13 8.47
CA LYS A 421 -10.59 -31.78 7.91
C LYS A 421 -9.09 -31.47 7.75
N GLN A 422 -8.28 -31.79 8.76
CA GLN A 422 -6.81 -31.66 8.72
C GLN A 422 -6.19 -32.53 7.61
N ASN A 423 -6.56 -33.82 7.53
CA ASN A 423 -6.05 -34.72 6.49
C ASN A 423 -6.43 -34.25 5.07
N LYS A 424 -7.60 -33.62 4.90
CA LYS A 424 -8.02 -33.01 3.64
C LYS A 424 -7.19 -31.79 3.29
N LEU A 425 -6.86 -30.93 4.26
CA LEU A 425 -5.94 -29.82 4.08
C LEU A 425 -4.54 -30.31 3.65
N LEU A 426 -3.99 -31.31 4.34
CA LEU A 426 -2.72 -31.95 3.97
C LEU A 426 -2.75 -32.48 2.52
N LYS A 427 -3.80 -33.21 2.14
CA LYS A 427 -3.98 -33.71 0.77
C LYS A 427 -4.12 -32.60 -0.26
N TYR A 428 -4.78 -31.50 0.11
CA TYR A 428 -4.96 -30.34 -0.76
C TYR A 428 -3.62 -29.62 -1.02
N ILE A 429 -2.86 -29.30 0.03
CA ILE A 429 -1.55 -28.63 -0.09
C ILE A 429 -0.58 -29.49 -0.91
N ARG A 430 -0.56 -30.82 -0.68
CA ARG A 430 0.27 -31.75 -1.47
C ARG A 430 0.00 -31.70 -2.98
N ARG A 431 -1.25 -31.43 -3.38
CA ARG A 431 -1.68 -31.35 -4.78
C ARG A 431 -1.67 -29.93 -5.33
N LEU A 432 -1.43 -28.92 -4.49
CA LEU A 432 -1.47 -27.52 -4.89
C LEU A 432 -0.26 -27.19 -5.76
N GLN A 433 -0.52 -26.59 -6.92
CA GLN A 433 0.52 -26.05 -7.79
C GLN A 433 0.94 -24.67 -7.26
N ILE A 434 1.89 -24.65 -6.32
CA ILE A 434 2.34 -23.43 -5.62
C ILE A 434 2.87 -22.39 -6.62
N ASN A 435 3.58 -22.84 -7.64
CA ASN A 435 4.16 -22.02 -8.70
C ASN A 435 3.13 -21.24 -9.53
N ASN A 436 1.87 -21.71 -9.58
CA ASN A 436 0.80 -21.06 -10.33
C ASN A 436 0.03 -20.02 -9.50
N LEU A 437 0.41 -19.81 -8.24
CA LEU A 437 -0.24 -18.83 -7.37
C LEU A 437 0.26 -17.42 -7.69
N CYS A 438 -0.66 -16.46 -7.73
CA CYS A 438 -0.27 -15.05 -7.73
C CYS A 438 0.38 -14.67 -6.40
N PRO A 439 1.22 -13.62 -6.36
CA PRO A 439 2.01 -13.24 -5.19
C PRO A 439 1.20 -13.09 -3.89
N GLU A 440 -0.01 -12.51 -3.95
CA GLU A 440 -0.87 -12.31 -2.77
C GLU A 440 -1.38 -13.64 -2.19
N ARG A 441 -1.64 -14.62 -3.06
CA ARG A 441 -2.09 -15.96 -2.64
C ARG A 441 -0.93 -16.79 -2.14
N LEU A 442 0.24 -16.64 -2.76
CA LEU A 442 1.46 -17.26 -2.26
C LEU A 442 1.72 -16.77 -0.84
N LEU A 443 1.68 -15.45 -0.61
CA LEU A 443 1.90 -14.88 0.72
C LEU A 443 0.89 -15.41 1.76
N GLU A 444 -0.41 -15.45 1.41
CA GLU A 444 -1.44 -16.00 2.30
C GLU A 444 -1.21 -17.49 2.60
N LEU A 445 -0.75 -18.28 1.62
CA LEU A 445 -0.34 -19.67 1.82
C LEU A 445 0.81 -19.77 2.81
N LEU A 446 1.86 -18.95 2.63
CA LEU A 446 3.00 -18.94 3.54
C LEU A 446 2.57 -18.65 4.99
N CYS A 447 1.73 -17.65 5.20
CA CYS A 447 1.18 -17.32 6.53
C CYS A 447 0.33 -18.45 7.11
N CYS A 448 -0.59 -19.03 6.34
CA CYS A 448 -1.39 -20.16 6.80
C CYS A 448 -0.52 -21.37 7.20
N ILE A 449 0.51 -21.68 6.42
CA ILE A 449 1.40 -22.81 6.68
C ILE A 449 2.26 -22.56 7.92
N TYR A 450 2.70 -21.32 8.13
CA TYR A 450 3.36 -20.92 9.37
C TYR A 450 2.47 -21.14 10.60
N GLU A 451 1.20 -20.76 10.55
CA GLU A 451 0.25 -20.99 11.66
C GLU A 451 0.04 -22.47 11.97
N THR A 452 0.27 -23.39 11.04
CA THR A 452 0.17 -24.84 11.34
C THR A 452 1.31 -25.36 12.21
N GLN A 453 2.44 -24.65 12.28
CA GLN A 453 3.72 -25.11 12.88
C GLN A 453 4.16 -26.53 12.47
N SER A 454 3.60 -27.08 11.39
CA SER A 454 3.93 -28.41 10.92
C SER A 454 5.26 -28.39 10.18
N ASN A 455 6.30 -28.97 10.79
CA ASN A 455 7.62 -29.11 10.16
C ASN A 455 7.54 -29.76 8.77
N TYR A 456 6.65 -30.74 8.59
CA TYR A 456 6.40 -31.36 7.29
C TYR A 456 5.89 -30.35 6.26
N LEU A 457 4.87 -29.55 6.59
CA LEU A 457 4.29 -28.59 5.64
C LEU A 457 5.24 -27.44 5.34
N LEU A 458 5.91 -26.90 6.36
CA LEU A 458 6.92 -25.85 6.21
C LEU A 458 8.02 -26.30 5.25
N GLN A 459 8.56 -27.51 5.45
CA GLN A 459 9.58 -28.06 4.56
C GLN A 459 9.03 -28.35 3.16
N HIS A 460 7.82 -28.90 3.07
CA HIS A 460 7.18 -29.25 1.80
C HIS A 460 6.95 -28.03 0.90
N VAL A 461 6.49 -26.91 1.48
CA VAL A 461 6.28 -25.66 0.75
C VAL A 461 7.62 -25.03 0.40
N ALA A 462 8.56 -24.93 1.34
CA ALA A 462 9.89 -24.35 1.11
C ALA A 462 10.64 -25.01 -0.07
N LEU A 463 10.55 -26.34 -0.20
CA LEU A 463 11.18 -27.10 -1.30
C LEU A 463 10.51 -26.87 -2.66
N ARG A 464 9.25 -26.44 -2.68
CA ARG A 464 8.47 -26.24 -3.91
C ARG A 464 8.42 -24.79 -4.37
N LEU A 465 8.89 -23.83 -3.58
CA LEU A 465 9.02 -22.43 -4.01
C LEU A 465 9.92 -22.31 -5.24
N GLU A 466 9.51 -21.42 -6.15
CA GLU A 466 10.35 -21.02 -7.28
C GLU A 466 11.52 -20.15 -6.79
N PRO A 467 12.70 -20.24 -7.42
CA PRO A 467 13.83 -19.38 -7.10
C PRO A 467 13.53 -17.88 -7.27
N ASP A 468 12.81 -17.51 -8.32
CA ASP A 468 12.46 -16.12 -8.60
C ASP A 468 11.09 -15.77 -7.99
N LEU A 469 11.10 -15.09 -6.86
CA LEU A 469 9.88 -14.69 -6.14
C LEU A 469 9.62 -13.20 -6.33
N SER A 470 8.48 -12.86 -6.92
CA SER A 470 8.07 -11.47 -7.12
C SER A 470 6.90 -11.09 -6.23
N PHE A 471 7.12 -10.11 -5.36
CA PHE A 471 6.10 -9.40 -4.56
C PHE A 471 5.96 -7.94 -5.01
N LEU A 472 6.24 -7.67 -6.29
CA LEU A 472 6.02 -6.37 -6.93
C LEU A 472 4.59 -5.87 -6.66
N ASP A 473 4.48 -4.64 -6.18
CA ASP A 473 3.21 -3.97 -5.84
C ASP A 473 2.39 -4.63 -4.71
N ILE A 474 2.97 -5.59 -3.96
CA ILE A 474 2.32 -6.24 -2.82
C ILE A 474 2.83 -5.65 -1.51
N ALA A 475 1.93 -5.03 -0.74
CA ALA A 475 2.27 -4.47 0.57
C ALA A 475 2.63 -5.56 1.59
N LEU A 476 3.92 -5.71 1.89
CA LEU A 476 4.47 -6.66 2.87
C LEU A 476 4.48 -6.04 4.27
N THR A 477 3.70 -6.61 5.20
CA THR A 477 3.72 -6.18 6.60
C THR A 477 4.84 -6.89 7.37
N PRO A 478 5.28 -6.37 8.53
CA PRO A 478 6.34 -7.01 9.31
C PRO A 478 6.10 -8.51 9.62
N PRO A 479 4.87 -8.95 9.97
CA PRO A 479 4.57 -10.39 10.10
C PRO A 479 4.69 -11.18 8.80
N ASP A 480 4.31 -10.59 7.67
CA ASP A 480 4.43 -11.24 6.37
C ASP A 480 5.91 -11.47 6.02
N VAL A 481 6.77 -10.48 6.31
CA VAL A 481 8.21 -10.59 6.12
C VAL A 481 8.83 -11.62 7.06
N HIS A 482 8.43 -11.64 8.34
CA HIS A 482 8.90 -12.65 9.31
C HIS A 482 8.63 -14.08 8.83
N VAL A 483 7.40 -14.33 8.34
CA VAL A 483 7.00 -15.62 7.81
C VAL A 483 7.80 -15.96 6.56
N LEU A 484 7.94 -15.02 5.61
CA LEU A 484 8.72 -15.21 4.40
C LEU A 484 10.17 -15.57 4.74
N HIS A 485 10.81 -14.77 5.60
CA HIS A 485 12.17 -15.00 6.11
C HIS A 485 12.31 -16.40 6.72
N SER A 486 11.38 -16.78 7.62
CA SER A 486 11.38 -18.08 8.30
C SER A 486 11.29 -19.26 7.34
N ILE A 487 10.51 -19.15 6.26
CA ILE A 487 10.32 -20.22 5.27
C ILE A 487 11.51 -20.27 4.31
N LEU A 488 12.00 -19.12 3.82
CA LEU A 488 13.16 -19.08 2.93
C LEU A 488 14.40 -19.63 3.62
N LYS A 489 14.61 -19.32 4.92
CA LYS A 489 15.72 -19.85 5.74
C LYS A 489 15.75 -21.39 5.82
N ARG A 490 14.60 -22.07 5.65
CA ARG A 490 14.48 -23.54 5.68
C ARG A 490 14.79 -24.20 4.32
N SER A 491 14.85 -23.41 3.25
CA SER A 491 15.14 -23.92 1.92
C SER A 491 16.63 -23.91 1.62
N ARG A 492 17.11 -24.92 0.89
CA ARG A 492 18.48 -24.98 0.36
C ARG A 492 18.62 -24.33 -1.02
N LYS A 493 17.51 -23.88 -1.61
CA LYS A 493 17.54 -23.19 -2.91
C LYS A 493 18.05 -21.77 -2.74
N GLU A 494 18.67 -21.28 -3.79
CA GLU A 494 19.01 -19.89 -3.98
C GLU A 494 17.79 -19.12 -4.51
N PHE A 495 17.54 -17.91 -3.99
CA PHE A 495 16.39 -17.09 -4.33
C PHE A 495 16.78 -15.71 -4.85
N SER A 496 15.94 -15.21 -5.76
CA SER A 496 15.92 -13.85 -6.26
C SER A 496 14.59 -13.22 -5.87
N LEU A 497 14.62 -12.09 -5.16
CA LEU A 497 13.41 -11.44 -4.61
C LEU A 497 13.11 -10.12 -5.34
N ASP A 498 11.91 -9.95 -5.88
CA ASP A 498 11.44 -8.64 -6.35
C ASP A 498 10.48 -8.02 -5.34
N LEU A 499 10.95 -7.03 -4.60
CA LEU A 499 10.27 -6.33 -3.51
C LEU A 499 9.94 -4.87 -3.88
N ARG A 500 9.99 -4.51 -5.16
CA ARG A 500 9.66 -3.13 -5.60
C ARG A 500 8.20 -2.80 -5.26
N ASN A 501 7.97 -1.58 -4.79
CA ASN A 501 6.66 -1.10 -4.33
C ASN A 501 5.99 -1.94 -3.22
N SER A 502 6.77 -2.78 -2.51
CA SER A 502 6.21 -3.64 -1.45
C SER A 502 5.97 -2.94 -0.12
N SER A 503 6.40 -1.68 0.03
CA SER A 503 6.33 -0.92 1.30
C SER A 503 6.92 -1.67 2.49
N ILE A 504 7.90 -2.53 2.24
CA ILE A 504 8.65 -3.27 3.27
C ILE A 504 9.35 -2.28 4.21
N ASP A 505 9.32 -2.56 5.51
CA ASP A 505 10.03 -1.75 6.48
C ASP A 505 11.54 -2.04 6.46
N MET A 506 12.32 -1.10 6.98
CA MET A 506 13.78 -1.19 6.92
C MET A 506 14.33 -2.44 7.61
N GLN A 507 13.73 -2.84 8.73
CA GLN A 507 14.12 -4.07 9.44
C GLN A 507 13.78 -5.31 8.62
N GLY A 508 12.57 -5.41 8.08
CA GLY A 508 12.19 -6.53 7.23
C GLY A 508 13.08 -6.66 5.98
N LEU A 509 13.47 -5.54 5.37
CA LEU A 509 14.43 -5.57 4.26
C LEU A 509 15.80 -6.09 4.72
N LYS A 510 16.30 -5.61 5.88
CA LYS A 510 17.54 -6.10 6.51
C LYS A 510 17.51 -7.61 6.72
N ASP A 511 16.40 -8.13 7.27
CA ASP A 511 16.25 -9.55 7.58
C ASP A 511 16.30 -10.41 6.30
N LEU A 512 15.59 -10.01 5.25
CA LEU A 512 15.59 -10.75 3.98
C LEU A 512 16.95 -10.73 3.28
N VAL A 513 17.64 -9.58 3.24
CA VAL A 513 18.95 -9.50 2.56
C VAL A 513 20.07 -10.18 3.36
N SER A 514 19.88 -10.36 4.68
CA SER A 514 20.82 -11.10 5.53
C SER A 514 20.85 -12.60 5.23
N LEU A 515 19.80 -13.14 4.59
CA LEU A 515 19.75 -14.56 4.24
C LEU A 515 20.82 -14.93 3.22
N LYS A 516 21.63 -15.95 3.55
CA LYS A 516 22.71 -16.47 2.68
C LYS A 516 22.19 -17.03 1.36
N ASN A 517 20.99 -17.58 1.36
CA ASN A 517 20.36 -18.16 0.19
C ASN A 517 19.51 -17.16 -0.61
N VAL A 518 19.42 -15.89 -0.19
CA VAL A 518 18.96 -14.79 -1.05
C VAL A 518 20.19 -14.25 -1.76
N ALA A 519 20.31 -14.56 -3.04
CA ALA A 519 21.46 -14.14 -3.84
C ALA A 519 21.23 -12.84 -4.58
N ARG A 520 19.98 -12.51 -4.86
CA ARG A 520 19.59 -11.31 -5.61
C ARG A 520 18.34 -10.70 -5.03
N PHE A 521 18.25 -9.38 -5.03
CA PHE A 521 16.99 -8.71 -4.72
C PHE A 521 16.83 -7.40 -5.49
N ARG A 522 15.57 -7.02 -5.68
CA ARG A 522 15.13 -5.71 -6.16
C ARG A 522 14.26 -5.10 -5.08
N ALA A 523 14.44 -3.83 -4.79
CA ALA A 523 13.61 -3.07 -3.88
C ALA A 523 13.51 -1.62 -4.37
N SER A 524 12.72 -0.79 -3.67
CA SER A 524 12.78 0.65 -3.88
C SER A 524 14.20 1.15 -3.61
N LEU A 525 14.76 1.97 -4.51
CA LEU A 525 16.09 2.53 -4.32
C LEU A 525 16.16 3.36 -3.02
N SER A 526 15.09 4.10 -2.70
CA SER A 526 14.99 4.86 -1.44
C SER A 526 15.13 3.98 -0.20
N ASP A 527 14.51 2.79 -0.21
CA ASP A 527 14.53 1.89 0.94
C ASP A 527 15.90 1.19 1.06
N THR A 528 16.51 0.83 -0.07
CA THR A 528 17.86 0.27 -0.13
C THR A 528 18.93 1.28 0.34
N VAL A 529 18.90 2.51 -0.16
CA VAL A 529 19.81 3.59 0.26
C VAL A 529 19.63 3.88 1.75
N ARG A 530 18.40 3.93 2.25
CA ARG A 530 18.12 4.14 3.68
C ARG A 530 18.71 3.02 4.54
N LEU A 531 18.54 1.77 4.12
CA LEU A 531 19.16 0.63 4.79
C LEU A 531 20.68 0.77 4.80
N TRP A 532 21.30 1.08 3.66
CA TRP A 532 22.76 1.19 3.56
C TRP A 532 23.33 2.33 4.40
N LYS A 533 22.70 3.51 4.41
CA LYS A 533 23.06 4.60 5.33
C LYS A 533 22.93 4.18 6.79
N SER A 534 21.91 3.40 7.14
CA SER A 534 21.75 2.87 8.51
C SER A 534 22.82 1.84 8.88
N LEU A 535 23.23 0.97 7.94
CA LEU A 535 24.30 -0.01 8.15
C LEU A 535 25.67 0.66 8.27
N GLU A 536 25.92 1.69 7.45
CA GLU A 536 27.10 2.55 7.55
C GLU A 536 27.20 3.20 8.95
N GLN A 537 26.10 3.82 9.42
CA GLN A 537 26.05 4.43 10.76
C GLN A 537 26.26 3.40 11.88
N ALA A 538 25.75 2.18 11.70
CA ALA A 538 25.94 1.08 12.64
C ALA A 538 27.31 0.39 12.51
N LYS A 539 28.15 0.78 11.54
CA LYS A 539 29.44 0.15 11.19
C LYS A 539 29.32 -1.34 10.81
N ASP A 540 28.18 -1.75 10.28
CA ASP A 540 27.91 -3.12 9.82
C ASP A 540 28.31 -3.25 8.34
N TYR A 541 29.61 -3.14 8.07
CA TYR A 541 30.16 -3.11 6.71
C TYR A 541 30.05 -4.47 5.99
N GLU A 542 30.07 -5.58 6.74
CA GLU A 542 29.89 -6.91 6.17
C GLU A 542 28.51 -7.06 5.52
N LEU A 543 27.44 -6.69 6.25
CA LEU A 543 26.09 -6.75 5.72
C LEU A 543 25.85 -5.69 4.66
N LEU A 544 26.46 -4.51 4.78
CA LEU A 544 26.41 -3.48 3.73
C LEU A 544 26.98 -4.02 2.41
N LYS A 545 28.18 -4.60 2.44
CA LYS A 545 28.82 -5.20 1.27
C LYS A 545 28.01 -6.37 0.70
N ALA A 546 27.56 -7.28 1.55
CA ALA A 546 26.73 -8.41 1.14
C ALA A 546 25.39 -7.95 0.53
N SER A 547 24.78 -6.88 1.05
CA SER A 547 23.55 -6.31 0.49
C SER A 547 23.80 -5.63 -0.85
N ALA A 548 24.90 -4.87 -0.98
CA ALA A 548 25.29 -4.22 -2.23
C ALA A 548 25.59 -5.22 -3.35
N GLU A 549 26.22 -6.35 -3.03
CA GLU A 549 26.50 -7.43 -3.99
C GLU A 549 25.22 -8.11 -4.53
N LYS A 550 24.16 -8.16 -3.72
CA LYS A 550 22.88 -8.79 -4.06
C LYS A 550 21.90 -7.86 -4.77
N PHE A 551 22.08 -6.54 -4.69
CA PHE A 551 21.08 -5.57 -5.18
C PHE A 551 21.08 -5.42 -6.71
N ILE A 552 19.89 -5.42 -7.31
CA ILE A 552 19.69 -5.27 -8.76
C ILE A 552 18.86 -4.02 -9.06
N LEU A 553 19.52 -3.04 -9.69
CA LEU A 553 18.89 -1.79 -10.13
C LEU A 553 18.36 -1.84 -11.57
N ASN A 554 18.98 -2.62 -12.48
CA ASN A 554 18.73 -2.54 -13.93
C ASN A 554 17.54 -3.36 -14.45
N PRO A 555 16.53 -2.80 -15.15
CA PRO A 555 16.40 -1.39 -15.56
C PRO A 555 15.84 -0.50 -14.45
N PHE A 556 16.21 0.78 -14.50
CA PHE A 556 15.74 1.79 -13.55
C PHE A 556 14.84 2.82 -14.24
N LYS A 557 13.76 3.22 -13.57
CA LYS A 557 12.86 4.28 -14.02
C LYS A 557 12.68 5.31 -12.91
N ALA A 558 13.24 6.49 -13.11
CA ALA A 558 13.04 7.63 -12.22
C ALA A 558 11.70 8.30 -12.56
N LYS A 559 10.79 8.34 -11.57
CA LYS A 559 9.47 8.99 -11.69
C LYS A 559 9.35 10.23 -10.80
N THR A 560 10.19 10.33 -9.78
CA THR A 560 10.13 11.37 -8.75
C THR A 560 11.49 12.04 -8.54
N MET A 561 11.50 13.23 -7.94
CA MET A 561 12.75 13.89 -7.51
C MET A 561 13.52 13.08 -6.46
N ARG A 562 12.81 12.23 -5.70
CA ARG A 562 13.42 11.33 -4.73
C ARG A 562 14.24 10.26 -5.41
N ASP A 563 13.74 9.66 -6.49
CA ASP A 563 14.49 8.66 -7.27
C ASP A 563 15.84 9.20 -7.76
N ILE A 564 15.87 10.46 -8.21
CA ILE A 564 17.11 11.12 -8.64
C ILE A 564 18.04 11.39 -7.45
N SER A 565 17.49 11.81 -6.32
CA SER A 565 18.27 12.06 -5.10
C SER A 565 18.86 10.75 -4.56
N ASP A 566 18.10 9.65 -4.60
CA ASP A 566 18.57 8.35 -4.17
C ASP A 566 19.62 7.76 -5.14
N LEU A 567 19.56 8.08 -6.44
CA LEU A 567 20.66 7.76 -7.37
C LEU A 567 21.94 8.52 -7.01
N CYS A 568 21.82 9.78 -6.57
CA CYS A 568 22.97 10.53 -6.08
C CYS A 568 23.53 9.90 -4.81
N ASP A 569 22.67 9.59 -3.85
CA ASP A 569 23.05 8.90 -2.62
C ASP A 569 23.72 7.53 -2.89
N LEU A 570 23.25 6.80 -3.90
CA LEU A 570 23.86 5.53 -4.32
C LEU A 570 25.31 5.72 -4.78
N VAL A 571 25.58 6.76 -5.56
CA VAL A 571 26.94 7.09 -6.02
C VAL A 571 27.81 7.61 -4.87
N GLU A 572 27.25 8.40 -3.94
CA GLU A 572 27.96 8.81 -2.73
C GLU A 572 28.35 7.62 -1.84
N ILE A 573 27.45 6.64 -1.66
CA ILE A 573 27.75 5.42 -0.89
C ILE A 573 28.87 4.61 -1.56
N GLN A 574 28.89 4.53 -2.89
CA GLN A 574 29.98 3.91 -3.63
C GLN A 574 31.33 4.55 -3.32
N GLU A 575 31.42 5.88 -3.37
CA GLU A 575 32.66 6.62 -3.05
C GLU A 575 33.14 6.33 -1.62
N LYS A 576 32.21 6.28 -0.67
CA LYS A 576 32.55 5.95 0.72
C LYS A 576 32.99 4.50 0.90
N MET A 577 32.31 3.54 0.27
CA MET A 577 32.68 2.12 0.35
C MET A 577 34.07 1.86 -0.25
N VAL A 578 34.45 2.58 -1.30
CA VAL A 578 35.81 2.52 -1.85
C VAL A 578 36.84 2.93 -0.79
N ASN A 579 36.58 4.00 -0.03
CA ASN A 579 37.50 4.45 1.03
C ASN A 579 37.60 3.44 2.18
N CYS A 580 36.49 2.84 2.62
CA CYS A 580 36.51 1.85 3.71
C CYS A 580 37.25 0.55 3.33
N VAL A 581 37.09 0.06 2.09
CA VAL A 581 37.70 -1.20 1.64
C VAL A 581 39.23 -1.07 1.45
N GLN A 582 39.71 0.15 1.19
CA GLN A 582 41.15 0.44 1.09
C GLN A 582 41.88 0.27 2.43
N GLU A 583 41.22 0.51 3.56
CA GLU A 583 41.83 0.38 4.90
C GLU A 583 42.00 -1.09 5.35
N GLU A 584 41.14 -2.01 4.88
CA GLU A 584 41.14 -3.41 5.36
C GLU A 584 41.84 -4.42 4.44
N SER A 585 41.90 -4.18 3.13
CA SER A 585 42.22 -5.26 2.16
C SER A 585 43.27 -4.94 1.09
N GLY A 586 43.72 -3.68 0.99
CA GLY A 586 44.64 -3.25 -0.08
C GLY A 586 44.06 -3.38 -1.51
N CYS A 587 42.77 -3.69 -1.65
CA CYS A 587 42.09 -3.84 -2.94
C CYS A 587 41.56 -2.47 -3.42
N THR A 588 42.02 -2.03 -4.59
CA THR A 588 41.83 -0.65 -5.07
C THR A 588 40.54 -0.38 -5.85
N SER A 589 39.58 -1.31 -5.94
CA SER A 589 38.41 -1.12 -6.83
C SER A 589 37.14 -1.89 -6.45
N TYR A 590 36.63 -1.71 -5.22
CA TYR A 590 35.27 -2.17 -4.93
C TYR A 590 34.25 -1.31 -5.69
N GLU A 591 33.44 -1.93 -6.55
CA GLU A 591 32.36 -1.26 -7.27
C GLU A 591 31.04 -1.98 -7.02
N ILE A 592 30.03 -1.22 -6.57
CA ILE A 592 28.68 -1.71 -6.33
C ILE A 592 28.12 -2.25 -7.67
N PRO A 593 27.75 -3.54 -7.74
CA PRO A 593 27.25 -4.15 -8.98
C PRO A 593 26.04 -3.45 -9.59
N ALA A 594 25.19 -2.82 -8.77
CA ALA A 594 24.04 -2.06 -9.22
C ALA A 594 24.43 -0.82 -10.05
N ILE A 595 25.56 -0.17 -9.74
CA ILE A 595 26.10 0.97 -10.49
C ILE A 595 26.76 0.46 -11.76
N ARG A 596 27.69 -0.50 -11.61
CA ARG A 596 28.44 -1.08 -12.71
C ARG A 596 27.55 -1.64 -13.82
N ASN A 597 26.44 -2.28 -13.45
CA ASN A 597 25.58 -3.03 -14.37
C ASN A 597 24.31 -2.27 -14.79
N LEU A 598 24.16 -0.99 -14.46
CA LEU A 598 23.02 -0.20 -14.92
C LEU A 598 23.11 0.00 -16.44
N ARG A 599 22.18 -0.59 -17.19
CA ARG A 599 22.14 -0.52 -18.66
C ARG A 599 21.03 0.36 -19.20
N LYS A 600 19.90 0.45 -18.50
CA LYS A 600 18.75 1.25 -18.92
C LYS A 600 18.28 2.16 -17.79
N LEU A 601 18.23 3.47 -18.08
CA LEU A 601 17.66 4.50 -17.23
C LEU A 601 16.56 5.24 -18.00
N GLU A 602 15.33 5.15 -17.48
CA GLU A 602 14.18 5.93 -17.94
C GLU A 602 13.96 7.13 -17.00
N PHE A 603 13.83 8.33 -17.55
CA PHE A 603 13.62 9.59 -16.83
C PHE A 603 12.21 10.11 -17.15
N ALA A 604 11.34 10.14 -16.14
CA ALA A 604 9.92 10.45 -16.30
C ALA A 604 9.39 11.31 -15.14
N LEU A 605 10.02 12.46 -14.89
CA LEU A 605 9.67 13.39 -13.80
C LEU A 605 8.58 14.41 -14.19
N GLY A 606 8.19 14.47 -15.47
CA GLY A 606 7.24 15.44 -15.98
C GLY A 606 7.78 16.88 -16.02
N PRO A 607 6.97 17.88 -16.38
CA PRO A 607 7.46 19.19 -16.80
C PRO A 607 7.83 20.09 -15.62
N VAL A 608 7.26 19.83 -14.45
CA VAL A 608 7.47 20.63 -13.23
C VAL A 608 8.83 20.31 -12.60
N CYS A 609 9.13 19.02 -12.46
CA CYS A 609 10.35 18.54 -11.80
C CYS A 609 11.46 18.15 -12.79
N GLY A 610 11.13 17.92 -14.06
CA GLY A 610 12.06 17.41 -15.08
C GLY A 610 13.33 18.25 -15.26
N PRO A 611 13.27 19.59 -15.44
CA PRO A 611 14.48 20.39 -15.64
C PRO A 611 15.44 20.30 -14.45
N GLN A 612 14.93 20.47 -13.22
CA GLN A 612 15.75 20.40 -12.01
C GLN A 612 16.26 18.99 -11.74
N GLY A 613 15.44 17.98 -12.01
CA GLY A 613 15.80 16.57 -11.86
C GLY A 613 16.90 16.16 -12.83
N LEU A 614 16.87 16.63 -14.08
CA LEU A 614 17.92 16.34 -15.04
C LEU A 614 19.26 16.95 -14.62
N LEU A 615 19.27 18.22 -14.17
CA LEU A 615 20.49 18.88 -13.71
C LEU A 615 21.16 18.12 -12.55
N LYS A 616 20.37 17.46 -11.70
CA LYS A 616 20.90 16.55 -10.67
C LYS A 616 21.39 15.23 -11.27
N LEU A 617 20.61 14.61 -12.14
CA LEU A 617 20.97 13.35 -12.79
C LEU A 617 22.29 13.44 -13.55
N VAL A 618 22.50 14.52 -14.31
CA VAL A 618 23.71 14.75 -15.12
C VAL A 618 24.98 14.68 -14.27
N LYS A 619 24.93 15.12 -13.00
CA LYS A 619 26.09 15.06 -12.09
C LYS A 619 26.58 13.64 -11.81
N VAL A 620 25.71 12.64 -11.95
CA VAL A 620 25.99 11.25 -11.58
C VAL A 620 25.98 10.29 -12.77
N LEU A 621 25.59 10.74 -13.97
CA LEU A 621 25.55 9.89 -15.17
C LEU A 621 26.91 9.25 -15.48
N ALA A 622 28.01 9.95 -15.23
CA ALA A 622 29.37 9.46 -15.44
C ALA A 622 29.72 8.25 -14.56
N ALA A 623 29.01 8.05 -13.44
CA ALA A 623 29.22 6.90 -12.55
C ALA A 623 28.66 5.59 -13.12
N PHE A 624 27.90 5.60 -14.23
CA PHE A 624 27.27 4.40 -14.80
C PHE A 624 27.95 3.97 -16.12
N PRO A 625 29.10 3.27 -16.05
CA PRO A 625 29.93 2.98 -17.24
C PRO A 625 29.25 2.05 -18.26
N SER A 626 28.28 1.23 -17.82
CA SER A 626 27.55 0.30 -18.69
C SER A 626 26.22 0.83 -19.22
N LEU A 627 25.93 2.13 -19.05
CA LEU A 627 24.65 2.70 -19.48
C LEU A 627 24.53 2.65 -21.01
N GLN A 628 23.57 1.88 -21.51
CA GLN A 628 23.32 1.65 -22.94
C GLN A 628 22.08 2.40 -23.44
N HIS A 629 21.11 2.64 -22.57
CA HIS A 629 19.85 3.28 -22.92
C HIS A 629 19.53 4.38 -21.91
N LEU A 630 19.50 5.61 -22.40
CA LEU A 630 19.06 6.79 -21.65
C LEU A 630 17.80 7.32 -22.32
N ASP A 631 16.67 7.12 -21.65
CA ASP A 631 15.34 7.42 -22.20
C ASP A 631 14.70 8.55 -21.41
N LEU A 632 14.62 9.73 -22.02
CA LEU A 632 14.00 10.94 -21.46
C LEU A 632 12.69 11.28 -22.17
N ASP A 633 12.16 10.34 -22.97
CA ASP A 633 10.79 10.41 -23.46
C ASP A 633 9.87 9.90 -22.36
N ALA A 634 8.94 10.76 -21.98
CA ALA A 634 7.83 10.35 -21.17
C ALA A 634 6.60 11.03 -21.74
N LEU A 635 5.48 10.30 -21.78
CA LEU A 635 4.13 10.83 -22.02
C LEU A 635 3.79 12.03 -21.09
N SER A 636 4.62 12.31 -20.10
CA SER A 636 4.51 13.44 -19.18
C SER A 636 5.20 14.73 -19.64
N GLU A 637 5.91 14.79 -20.78
CA GLU A 637 6.72 15.96 -21.21
C GLU A 637 7.73 16.43 -20.13
N ASN A 638 8.93 15.85 -20.07
CA ASN A 638 9.91 16.24 -19.05
C ASN A 638 10.37 17.71 -19.12
N GLY A 639 10.11 18.40 -20.24
CA GLY A 639 10.33 19.84 -20.37
C GLY A 639 11.78 20.28 -20.22
N ILE A 640 12.74 19.39 -20.54
CA ILE A 640 14.17 19.58 -20.31
C ILE A 640 14.73 20.87 -20.93
N GLY A 641 14.24 21.24 -22.10
CA GLY A 641 14.62 22.47 -22.81
C GLY A 641 16.09 22.52 -23.24
N ASP A 642 16.50 23.69 -23.72
CA ASP A 642 17.84 23.91 -24.27
C ASP A 642 18.96 23.86 -23.22
N GLU A 643 18.68 24.32 -21.99
CA GLU A 643 19.63 24.26 -20.87
C GLU A 643 19.93 22.81 -20.49
N GLY A 644 18.91 21.95 -20.40
CA GLY A 644 19.15 20.55 -20.10
C GLY A 644 19.81 19.79 -21.24
N ALA A 645 19.52 20.16 -22.50
CA ALA A 645 20.25 19.65 -23.67
C ALA A 645 21.75 20.05 -23.63
N LYS A 646 22.06 21.28 -23.21
CA LYS A 646 23.43 21.75 -22.98
C LYS A 646 24.11 20.94 -21.86
N SER A 647 23.47 20.78 -20.70
CA SER A 647 24.04 20.01 -19.59
C SER A 647 24.29 18.53 -19.95
N LEU A 648 23.41 17.90 -20.72
CA LEU A 648 23.65 16.54 -21.22
C LEU A 648 24.85 16.48 -22.16
N SER A 649 24.99 17.48 -23.04
CA SER A 649 26.09 17.58 -24.00
C SER A 649 27.46 17.61 -23.31
N GLU A 650 27.55 18.24 -22.13
CA GLU A 650 28.78 18.31 -21.33
C GLU A 650 29.22 16.93 -20.78
N VAL A 651 28.30 15.97 -20.64
CA VAL A 651 28.59 14.64 -20.05
C VAL A 651 28.67 13.52 -21.10
N PHE A 652 28.26 13.75 -22.35
CA PHE A 652 28.39 12.76 -23.43
C PHE A 652 29.78 12.12 -23.58
N PRO A 653 30.92 12.83 -23.40
CA PRO A 653 32.23 12.20 -23.49
C PRO A 653 32.46 11.05 -22.50
N THR A 654 31.72 11.01 -21.39
CA THR A 654 31.82 9.94 -20.38
C THR A 654 30.86 8.77 -20.68
N LEU A 655 29.87 8.94 -21.55
CA LEU A 655 28.82 7.96 -21.83
C LEU A 655 29.15 7.09 -23.05
N THR A 656 30.35 6.52 -23.07
CA THR A 656 30.90 5.81 -24.23
C THR A 656 30.13 4.54 -24.61
N SER A 657 29.39 3.94 -23.67
CA SER A 657 28.59 2.73 -23.87
C SER A 657 27.16 3.01 -24.37
N LEU A 658 26.76 4.29 -24.48
CA LEU A 658 25.38 4.66 -24.78
C LEU A 658 25.02 4.30 -26.22
N GLU A 659 24.03 3.42 -26.39
CA GLU A 659 23.53 2.96 -27.69
C GLU A 659 22.23 3.64 -28.11
N THR A 660 21.42 4.07 -27.14
CA THR A 660 20.13 4.74 -27.39
C THR A 660 20.03 5.98 -26.52
N LEU A 661 19.78 7.12 -27.17
CA LEU A 661 19.43 8.38 -26.52
C LEU A 661 18.07 8.82 -27.05
N ASN A 662 17.09 8.89 -26.15
CA ASN A 662 15.76 9.37 -26.48
C ASN A 662 15.50 10.69 -25.76
N LEU A 663 15.39 11.78 -26.51
CA LEU A 663 15.14 13.15 -26.05
C LEU A 663 13.80 13.69 -26.56
N SER A 664 12.89 12.79 -26.89
CA SER A 664 11.59 13.15 -27.44
C SER A 664 10.75 13.97 -26.45
N GLN A 665 9.91 14.88 -26.96
CA GLN A 665 8.94 15.64 -26.14
C GLN A 665 9.56 16.49 -25.02
N ASN A 666 10.69 17.15 -25.31
CA ASN A 666 11.47 17.88 -24.32
C ASN A 666 11.60 19.38 -24.56
N LYS A 667 10.83 19.94 -25.50
CA LYS A 667 10.80 21.38 -25.82
C LYS A 667 12.17 21.93 -26.25
N ILE A 668 13.03 21.09 -26.83
CA ILE A 668 14.35 21.46 -27.35
C ILE A 668 14.18 22.31 -28.61
N THR A 669 14.89 23.43 -28.70
CA THR A 669 14.89 24.34 -29.86
C THR A 669 16.20 24.23 -30.66
N ASP A 670 16.41 25.12 -31.62
CA ASP A 670 17.66 25.22 -32.38
C ASP A 670 18.89 25.46 -31.49
N VAL A 671 18.73 26.13 -30.35
CA VAL A 671 19.82 26.38 -29.38
C VAL A 671 20.27 25.07 -28.75
N GLY A 672 19.34 24.26 -28.24
CA GLY A 672 19.64 22.94 -27.69
C GLY A 672 20.15 21.98 -28.76
N ALA A 673 19.56 21.99 -29.96
CA ALA A 673 20.03 21.20 -31.10
C ALA A 673 21.49 21.53 -31.49
N LYS A 674 21.89 22.81 -31.45
CA LYS A 674 23.27 23.23 -31.67
C LYS A 674 24.22 22.65 -30.62
N ASN A 675 23.86 22.73 -29.34
CA ASN A 675 24.67 22.17 -28.25
C ASN A 675 24.82 20.64 -28.39
N LEU A 676 23.70 19.94 -28.63
CA LEU A 676 23.70 18.50 -28.87
C LEU A 676 24.59 18.15 -30.07
N SER A 677 24.43 18.84 -31.20
CA SER A 677 25.19 18.56 -32.43
C SER A 677 26.70 18.69 -32.23
N ALA A 678 27.16 19.60 -31.35
CA ALA A 678 28.57 19.76 -31.05
C ALA A 678 29.16 18.58 -30.25
N ALA A 679 28.36 17.92 -29.41
CA ALA A 679 28.82 16.88 -28.50
C ALA A 679 28.44 15.45 -28.93
N LEU A 680 27.35 15.26 -29.68
CA LEU A 680 26.87 13.95 -30.16
C LEU A 680 27.96 13.07 -30.81
N PRO A 681 28.94 13.60 -31.57
CA PRO A 681 30.04 12.79 -32.09
C PRO A 681 30.90 12.08 -31.04
N SER A 682 30.91 12.53 -29.78
CA SER A 682 31.64 11.85 -28.69
C SER A 682 30.97 10.54 -28.25
N LEU A 683 29.69 10.34 -28.56
CA LEU A 683 28.96 9.10 -28.24
C LEU A 683 29.27 8.01 -29.26
N SER A 684 30.46 7.42 -29.15
CA SER A 684 31.00 6.47 -30.14
C SER A 684 30.15 5.21 -30.35
N SER A 685 29.25 4.87 -29.43
CA SER A 685 28.40 3.67 -29.50
C SER A 685 26.94 3.96 -29.88
N LEU A 686 26.58 5.23 -30.09
CA LEU A 686 25.19 5.64 -30.27
C LEU A 686 24.62 5.10 -31.59
N LYS A 687 23.60 4.24 -31.51
CA LYS A 687 22.90 3.64 -32.65
C LYS A 687 21.58 4.32 -32.95
N THR A 688 20.88 4.79 -31.92
CA THR A 688 19.56 5.40 -32.04
C THR A 688 19.52 6.74 -31.31
N LEU A 689 19.16 7.79 -32.05
CA LEU A 689 18.86 9.11 -31.51
C LEU A 689 17.43 9.47 -31.89
N SER A 690 16.58 9.75 -30.90
CA SER A 690 15.27 10.35 -31.14
C SER A 690 15.17 11.73 -30.51
N LEU A 691 14.74 12.68 -31.34
CA LEU A 691 14.39 14.06 -31.03
C LEU A 691 12.92 14.34 -31.41
N TYR A 692 12.10 13.29 -31.46
CA TYR A 692 10.69 13.35 -31.83
C TYR A 692 9.93 14.41 -31.02
N ASN A 693 9.06 15.16 -31.69
CA ASN A 693 8.16 16.15 -31.09
C ASN A 693 8.89 17.17 -30.18
N ASN A 694 9.86 17.87 -30.76
CA ASN A 694 10.54 19.02 -30.15
C ASN A 694 10.24 20.31 -30.97
N ASN A 695 10.93 21.41 -30.66
CA ASN A 695 10.76 22.71 -31.30
C ASN A 695 11.93 23.04 -32.26
N ILE A 696 12.57 22.03 -32.85
CA ILE A 696 13.71 22.21 -33.76
C ILE A 696 13.22 22.72 -35.11
N CYS A 697 13.84 23.77 -35.63
CA CYS A 697 13.57 24.36 -36.95
C CYS A 697 14.74 24.08 -37.92
N ASP A 698 14.78 24.80 -39.05
CA ASP A 698 15.79 24.58 -40.08
C ASP A 698 17.23 24.83 -39.60
N VAL A 699 17.45 25.78 -38.69
CA VAL A 699 18.78 26.08 -38.14
C VAL A 699 19.28 24.92 -37.28
N GLY A 700 18.44 24.34 -36.43
CA GLY A 700 18.79 23.16 -35.65
C GLY A 700 19.01 21.93 -36.53
N ALA A 701 18.19 21.75 -37.57
CA ALA A 701 18.37 20.70 -38.58
C ALA A 701 19.71 20.84 -39.32
N GLU A 702 20.13 22.05 -39.67
CA GLU A 702 21.44 22.33 -40.28
C GLU A 702 22.60 21.95 -39.35
N ASN A 703 22.49 22.26 -38.05
CA ASN A 703 23.51 21.89 -37.06
C ASN A 703 23.61 20.37 -36.91
N LEU A 704 22.47 19.67 -36.82
CA LEU A 704 22.44 18.21 -36.80
C LEU A 704 23.07 17.63 -38.07
N ALA A 705 22.70 18.15 -39.24
CA ALA A 705 23.25 17.74 -40.53
C ALA A 705 24.78 17.88 -40.58
N LYS A 706 25.36 18.94 -40.00
CA LYS A 706 26.82 19.12 -39.92
C LYS A 706 27.51 18.06 -39.05
N ALA A 707 26.84 17.58 -38.00
CA ALA A 707 27.39 16.58 -37.07
C ALA A 707 27.28 15.13 -37.58
N LEU A 708 26.25 14.81 -38.37
CA LEU A 708 25.96 13.43 -38.80
C LEU A 708 27.14 12.65 -39.41
N PRO A 709 28.02 13.25 -40.25
CA PRO A 709 29.16 12.52 -40.82
C PRO A 709 30.15 12.00 -39.76
N ALA A 710 30.24 12.66 -38.61
CA ALA A 710 31.10 12.26 -37.50
C ALA A 710 30.46 11.17 -36.61
N MET A 711 29.14 10.98 -36.69
CA MET A 711 28.38 9.99 -35.91
C MET A 711 28.36 8.61 -36.58
N THR A 712 29.51 7.96 -36.70
CA THR A 712 29.70 6.73 -37.50
C THR A 712 28.91 5.51 -37.01
N SER A 713 28.55 5.47 -35.73
CA SER A 713 27.75 4.40 -35.12
C SER A 713 26.23 4.58 -35.26
N LEU A 714 25.77 5.77 -35.67
CA LEU A 714 24.34 6.04 -35.75
C LEU A 714 23.70 5.19 -36.86
N ARG A 715 22.52 4.64 -36.55
CA ARG A 715 21.70 3.82 -37.45
C ARG A 715 20.32 4.41 -37.66
N VAL A 716 19.74 4.99 -36.61
CA VAL A 716 18.40 5.59 -36.65
C VAL A 716 18.47 7.01 -36.09
N LEU A 717 18.00 7.97 -36.89
CA LEU A 717 17.73 9.33 -36.45
C LEU A 717 16.23 9.60 -36.64
N ASP A 718 15.58 10.00 -35.56
CA ASP A 718 14.19 10.42 -35.56
C ASP A 718 14.10 11.89 -35.16
N VAL A 719 13.59 12.72 -36.06
CA VAL A 719 13.32 14.15 -35.88
C VAL A 719 11.87 14.50 -36.26
N GLN A 720 10.97 13.51 -36.26
CA GLN A 720 9.56 13.75 -36.60
C GLN A 720 8.91 14.75 -35.64
N TYR A 721 7.78 15.34 -36.06
CA TYR A 721 6.97 16.28 -35.28
C TYR A 721 7.76 17.50 -34.73
N ASN A 722 8.86 17.88 -35.40
CA ASN A 722 9.54 19.15 -35.18
C ASN A 722 8.96 20.26 -36.09
N LYS A 723 9.61 21.42 -36.13
CA LYS A 723 9.24 22.58 -36.96
C LYS A 723 10.20 22.75 -38.16
N ILE A 724 10.71 21.63 -38.68
CA ILE A 724 11.65 21.56 -39.80
C ILE A 724 10.87 21.73 -41.10
N THR A 725 11.23 22.72 -41.92
CA THR A 725 10.62 22.94 -43.24
C THR A 725 11.33 22.13 -44.32
N GLY A 726 10.91 22.29 -45.58
CA GLY A 726 11.61 21.69 -46.71
C GLY A 726 13.09 22.06 -46.80
N VAL A 727 13.50 23.23 -46.29
CA VAL A 727 14.91 23.66 -46.28
C VAL A 727 15.75 22.79 -45.35
N GLY A 728 15.37 22.67 -44.08
CA GLY A 728 16.09 21.83 -43.12
C GLY A 728 16.04 20.34 -43.48
N ALA A 729 14.91 19.87 -44.02
CA ALA A 729 14.78 18.51 -44.53
C ALA A 729 15.81 18.22 -45.65
N GLN A 730 15.95 19.13 -46.61
CA GLN A 730 16.95 19.01 -47.67
C GLN A 730 18.40 18.99 -47.12
N GLN A 731 18.70 19.79 -46.09
CA GLN A 731 20.02 19.78 -45.45
C GLN A 731 20.35 18.42 -44.80
N LEU A 732 19.38 17.85 -44.07
CA LEU A 732 19.52 16.52 -43.47
C LEU A 732 19.69 15.44 -44.56
N THR A 733 18.89 15.48 -45.63
CA THR A 733 19.02 14.55 -46.77
C THR A 733 20.37 14.69 -47.48
N ASN A 734 20.87 15.91 -47.67
CA ASN A 734 22.17 16.15 -48.31
C ASN A 734 23.32 15.57 -47.46
N SER A 735 23.24 15.71 -46.14
CA SER A 735 24.23 15.13 -45.23
C SER A 735 24.12 13.61 -45.14
N LEU A 736 22.91 13.05 -45.17
CA LEU A 736 22.63 11.62 -45.14
C LEU A 736 23.39 10.85 -46.25
N ARG A 737 23.62 11.46 -47.41
CA ARG A 737 24.45 10.89 -48.50
C ARG A 737 25.91 10.62 -48.10
N LYS A 738 26.44 11.38 -47.13
CA LYS A 738 27.78 11.21 -46.56
C LYS A 738 27.81 10.20 -45.39
N CYS A 739 26.64 9.69 -44.98
CA CYS A 739 26.47 8.82 -43.82
C CYS A 739 25.96 7.44 -44.26
N PRO A 740 26.82 6.54 -44.79
CA PRO A 740 26.38 5.24 -45.32
C PRO A 740 25.84 4.29 -44.24
N HIS A 741 26.14 4.56 -42.97
CA HIS A 741 25.77 3.69 -41.86
C HIS A 741 24.35 3.92 -41.33
N ILE A 742 23.79 5.11 -41.57
CA ILE A 742 22.41 5.42 -41.17
C ILE A 742 21.49 4.56 -42.03
N LYS A 743 20.60 3.82 -41.37
CA LYS A 743 19.62 2.92 -41.98
C LYS A 743 18.25 3.57 -42.12
N ASN A 744 17.90 4.43 -41.16
CA ASN A 744 16.61 5.10 -41.16
C ASN A 744 16.74 6.54 -40.68
N LEU A 745 16.16 7.46 -41.44
CA LEU A 745 15.96 8.85 -41.06
C LEU A 745 14.46 9.15 -41.12
N VAL A 746 13.85 9.39 -39.97
CA VAL A 746 12.43 9.73 -39.87
C VAL A 746 12.32 11.22 -39.58
N MET A 747 11.64 11.97 -40.46
CA MET A 747 11.63 13.45 -40.36
C MET A 747 10.25 14.07 -40.61
N TRP A 748 9.21 13.26 -40.78
CA TRP A 748 7.86 13.76 -41.07
C TRP A 748 7.37 14.73 -40.01
N ASN A 749 6.85 15.88 -40.47
CA ASN A 749 6.13 16.83 -39.65
C ASN A 749 5.21 17.68 -40.55
N PRO A 750 4.22 18.40 -39.99
CA PRO A 750 3.26 19.19 -40.77
C PRO A 750 3.87 20.37 -41.56
N THR A 751 5.10 20.81 -41.23
CA THR A 751 5.77 21.95 -41.88
C THR A 751 6.61 21.56 -43.10
N ILE A 752 6.80 20.25 -43.36
CA ILE A 752 7.40 19.76 -44.60
C ILE A 752 6.26 19.55 -45.62
N PRO A 753 6.25 20.26 -46.77
CA PRO A 753 5.25 20.02 -47.80
C PRO A 753 5.31 18.57 -48.30
N HIS A 754 4.15 17.93 -48.47
CA HIS A 754 4.04 16.52 -48.88
C HIS A 754 4.90 16.19 -50.09
N GLY A 755 4.81 16.99 -51.16
CA GLY A 755 5.58 16.78 -52.38
C GLY A 755 7.10 16.94 -52.19
N VAL A 756 7.54 17.73 -51.20
CA VAL A 756 8.96 17.82 -50.85
C VAL A 756 9.41 16.54 -50.16
N LEU A 757 8.64 16.03 -49.20
CA LEU A 757 9.00 14.78 -48.51
C LEU A 757 9.04 13.58 -49.47
N GLU A 758 8.04 13.44 -50.34
CA GLU A 758 8.02 12.40 -51.38
C GLU A 758 9.25 12.49 -52.30
N HIS A 759 9.61 13.71 -52.72
CA HIS A 759 10.81 13.93 -53.53
C HIS A 759 12.09 13.53 -52.77
N LEU A 760 12.22 13.88 -51.49
CA LEU A 760 13.37 13.47 -50.68
C LEU A 760 13.44 11.95 -50.50
N GLN A 761 12.31 11.26 -50.35
CA GLN A 761 12.26 9.79 -50.27
C GLN A 761 12.68 9.11 -51.58
N GLN A 762 12.35 9.72 -52.73
CA GLN A 762 12.85 9.25 -54.02
C GLN A 762 14.37 9.47 -54.16
N LEU A 763 14.91 10.53 -53.56
CA LEU A 763 16.35 10.81 -53.55
C LEU A 763 17.14 9.90 -52.62
N ASP A 764 16.56 9.45 -51.50
CA ASP A 764 17.19 8.53 -50.56
C ASP A 764 16.13 7.63 -49.88
N SER A 765 16.16 6.34 -50.19
CA SER A 765 15.17 5.35 -49.72
C SER A 765 15.22 5.08 -48.22
N ARG A 766 16.23 5.60 -47.52
CA ARG A 766 16.36 5.49 -46.05
C ARG A 766 15.50 6.50 -45.30
N ILE A 767 14.86 7.44 -46.01
CA ILE A 767 13.94 8.40 -45.41
C ILE A 767 12.56 7.74 -45.26
N SER A 768 12.08 7.60 -44.04
CA SER A 768 10.74 7.04 -43.75
C SER A 768 9.78 8.08 -43.21
N VAL A 769 8.48 7.80 -43.34
CA VAL A 769 7.38 8.65 -42.88
C VAL A 769 7.21 8.52 -41.38
#